data_AF-A0A0L0VKL9-F1
#
_entry.id   AF-A0A0L0VKL9-F1
#
_cell.length_a   1.000
_cell.length_b   1.000
_cell.length_c   1.000
_cell.angle_alpha   90.00
_cell.angle_beta   90.00
_cell.angle_gamma   90.00
#
_symmetry.space_group_name_H-M   'P 1'
#
loop_
_entity.id
_entity.type
_entity.pdbx_description
1 polymer ?
#
loop_
_entity_poly.entity_id
_entity_poly.type
_entity_poly.pdbx_seq_one_letter_code
_entity_poly.pdbx_strand_id
1 'polypeptide(L)'
;MTTRPFVISHLRSGARVSFPVPSTESILSQAEISREEFLRWLDQQPSDSPLALLNTQSVGERSGEQEQEEEEQEEREGEEENDRAQKDLDQQRSLVLLAHYLEFLTINNKNGDGVVDLIQVTLKYFHQEVLKNQSIDVHSAAFDQTSSDEARRLVIRAYYLARHSIPDFPAPPVGKLWKSDEPQKKLVGVFGGQGVNETYWQELVNLYSLYPAILLPFLEAVDHHLQSLCSTDHAQASSLYKHHGIQILKWLNQPTTKPPMAYLASCAISLPLIGLVQIAHYITLGGAQGLTPNQISSQLQGGVTGHSQGVVVAALIAGELSATKDNWDEFNKSSLHAISVLFQIGYQGSKAFPQTSLPPKLTSITAENEGVPTPMLAVTGLSLDHLQKSIDSISDHLAEDHPDQQLPDAQVSLFNGSKAFVVTGHPKTLVGLVSALRKSKAEPGLDQSKIPFSKRLPVFSMRFLPIGVPYHSHHLEGCTSKMMSSIEEGGIGEEEQAWWESHKATLICPVFNTETGQDLRNEKNGFLKTLADQIFTSPIKWTSACAFPEDTTHIIDFGLGTLSGIGSLVARNIEGKGHRMVFQWAFQFPLWLQMRKEGLPMEGFVVAAGIPSTEKAKEIIAGLREAGIKHVSFKPGSVDGIRQVINIAAANPDFPVICQWTGGRAGGHHSCEDFHQPILATYASIRNHSNLILVVGSGFGSAEDVYPYLTGQWSRDRFDVEMMPFDGVLFASRMMVAKEAATSQSVKELIVKAAGVPDEKWEGTYDRETGGIITVTSELGEPIHKIATRGIKLWKEFDETVFALPREKRAAWLETHKDYVIKRLNADFQKPWFAEKDGQPAELGDMTYQETVNRLVKLMYVTHQKRWIDPTLRNLVGDWLRRIEERLSVVNGPAKISEIQSYSELDDPFPKLETFFARYPEASTQILASEDIAYFLALSQRPGQKPVPFIPVLDAQFGIWFKKDSLWQAEDIDAVVDQDPQRVAILQGPVAVMHSKSTEETAGEILGGIESGIVSRLLADEYEGDSSLVPSQDYMCREGVKIEGEEKERMLEGARIKYRVSPSSDRADQMVHVYDIDGHLPPPSQWIACLAGTPVGWLSALLRSISIVQGLDYVDNSIARVLAPKHHQRVMVLTDKIGTPINVKVFGGLPSLAHRDLPIPIKA
;
A
#
# COMPACT_ATOMS: atom_id res chain seq x y z
N MET A 1 -13.32 14.99 -52.23
CA MET A 1 -14.03 16.29 -52.08
C MET A 1 -12.98 17.37 -51.84
N THR A 2 -13.10 18.53 -52.46
CA THR A 2 -12.24 19.69 -52.20
C THR A 2 -12.59 20.29 -50.83
N THR A 3 -11.59 20.56 -50.00
CA THR A 3 -11.74 21.16 -48.65
C THR A 3 -10.90 22.43 -48.53
N ARG A 4 -11.31 23.36 -47.67
CA ARG A 4 -10.53 24.56 -47.28
C ARG A 4 -10.22 24.54 -45.78
N PRO A 5 -9.05 25.04 -45.34
CA PRO A 5 -8.73 25.15 -43.92
C PRO A 5 -9.60 26.23 -43.27
N PHE A 6 -10.31 25.87 -42.22
CA PHE A 6 -11.08 26.78 -41.37
C PHE A 6 -10.33 26.96 -40.05
N VAL A 7 -9.98 28.21 -39.75
CA VAL A 7 -9.14 28.57 -38.60
C VAL A 7 -9.96 29.38 -37.61
N ILE A 8 -9.93 28.96 -36.35
CA ILE A 8 -10.45 29.69 -35.19
C ILE A 8 -9.26 30.05 -34.32
N SER A 9 -9.09 31.33 -34.03
CA SER A 9 -7.99 31.84 -33.21
C SER A 9 -8.54 32.83 -32.19
N HIS A 10 -8.29 32.57 -30.91
CA HIS A 10 -8.69 33.44 -29.83
C HIS A 10 -7.45 34.16 -29.27
N LEU A 11 -7.31 35.43 -29.62
CA LEU A 11 -6.13 36.25 -29.33
C LEU A 11 -5.84 36.36 -27.82
N ARG A 12 -6.88 36.48 -27.00
CA ARG A 12 -6.74 36.68 -25.54
C ARG A 12 -6.11 35.48 -24.83
N SER A 13 -6.41 34.26 -25.28
CA SER A 13 -5.90 33.03 -24.66
C SER A 13 -4.77 32.35 -25.45
N GLY A 14 -4.36 32.92 -26.59
CA GLY A 14 -3.39 32.30 -27.50
C GLY A 14 -3.87 31.01 -28.18
N ALA A 15 -5.11 30.58 -27.95
CA ALA A 15 -5.63 29.31 -28.44
C ALA A 15 -5.94 29.37 -29.94
N ARG A 16 -5.57 28.33 -30.69
CA ARG A 16 -5.79 28.26 -32.13
C ARG A 16 -6.08 26.84 -32.57
N VAL A 17 -7.18 26.64 -33.29
CA VAL A 17 -7.53 25.36 -33.92
C VAL A 17 -7.78 25.57 -35.41
N SER A 18 -7.36 24.60 -36.23
CA SER A 18 -7.51 24.64 -37.68
C SER A 18 -7.95 23.28 -38.19
N PHE A 19 -9.07 23.21 -38.90
CA PHE A 19 -9.61 21.96 -39.44
C PHE A 19 -10.23 22.14 -40.83
N PRO A 20 -10.29 21.08 -41.66
CA PRO A 20 -10.78 21.17 -43.03
C PRO A 20 -12.33 21.23 -43.09
N VAL A 21 -12.86 22.16 -43.88
CA VAL A 21 -14.30 22.31 -44.18
C VAL A 21 -14.54 22.10 -45.69
N PRO A 22 -15.63 21.42 -46.13
CA PRO A 22 -15.96 21.27 -47.55
C PRO A 22 -16.04 22.61 -48.30
N SER A 23 -15.59 22.62 -49.56
CA SER A 23 -15.51 23.85 -50.38
C SER A 23 -16.84 24.30 -51.01
N THR A 24 -17.99 23.86 -50.50
CA THR A 24 -19.31 24.32 -51.00
C THR A 24 -19.59 25.74 -50.48
N GLU A 25 -20.13 26.61 -51.33
CA GLU A 25 -20.32 28.04 -51.00
C GLU A 25 -21.21 28.22 -49.75
N SER A 26 -22.26 27.41 -49.62
CA SER A 26 -23.19 27.44 -48.47
C SER A 26 -22.51 27.18 -47.12
N ILE A 27 -21.68 26.13 -47.00
CA ILE A 27 -21.07 25.74 -45.71
C ILE A 27 -19.92 26.67 -45.33
N LEU A 28 -19.20 27.21 -46.32
CA LEU A 28 -18.12 28.17 -46.07
C LEU A 28 -18.66 29.49 -45.53
N SER A 29 -19.74 30.02 -46.11
CA SER A 29 -20.39 31.23 -45.59
C SER A 29 -20.91 31.02 -44.17
N GLN A 30 -21.48 29.86 -43.85
CA GLN A 30 -21.91 29.51 -42.49
C GLN A 30 -20.75 29.37 -41.50
N ALA A 31 -19.63 28.77 -41.92
CA ALA A 31 -18.43 28.66 -41.10
C ALA A 31 -17.85 30.04 -40.76
N GLU A 32 -17.82 30.97 -41.71
CA GLU A 32 -17.32 32.33 -41.47
C GLU A 32 -18.22 33.14 -40.52
N ILE A 33 -19.54 33.09 -40.72
CA ILE A 33 -20.52 33.77 -39.84
C ILE A 33 -20.43 33.21 -38.42
N SER A 34 -20.46 31.88 -38.27
CA SER A 34 -20.40 31.25 -36.95
C SER A 34 -19.08 31.50 -36.22
N ARG A 35 -17.95 31.64 -36.93
CA ARG A 35 -16.66 32.01 -36.32
C ARG A 35 -16.73 33.38 -35.64
N GLU A 36 -17.28 34.38 -36.31
CA GLU A 36 -17.38 35.73 -35.75
C GLU A 36 -18.33 35.78 -34.56
N GLU A 37 -19.48 35.12 -34.66
CA GLU A 37 -20.45 35.05 -33.57
C GLU A 37 -19.89 34.29 -32.37
N PHE A 38 -19.18 33.19 -32.62
CA PHE A 38 -18.51 32.40 -31.58
C PHE A 38 -17.46 33.22 -30.83
N LEU A 39 -16.59 33.93 -31.53
CA LEU A 39 -15.54 34.72 -30.88
C LEU A 39 -16.14 35.84 -30.01
N ARG A 40 -17.23 36.49 -30.48
CA ARG A 40 -17.97 37.48 -29.66
C ARG A 40 -18.61 36.84 -28.42
N TRP A 41 -19.16 35.63 -28.57
CA TRP A 41 -19.74 34.87 -27.46
C TRP A 41 -18.66 34.42 -26.46
N LEU A 42 -17.49 34.02 -26.95
CA LEU A 42 -16.36 33.57 -26.15
C LEU A 42 -15.77 34.73 -25.34
N ASP A 43 -15.67 35.93 -25.92
CA ASP A 43 -15.21 37.15 -25.22
C ASP A 43 -16.13 37.59 -24.07
N GLN A 44 -17.39 37.14 -24.09
CA GLN A 44 -18.40 37.40 -23.06
C GLN A 44 -18.44 36.33 -21.96
N GLN A 45 -17.65 35.26 -22.09
CA GLN A 45 -17.55 34.23 -21.06
C GLN A 45 -16.91 34.80 -19.78
N PRO A 46 -17.33 34.31 -18.60
CA PRO A 46 -16.78 34.79 -17.34
C PRO A 46 -15.29 34.43 -17.19
N SER A 47 -14.61 35.16 -16.30
CA SER A 47 -13.16 35.06 -16.08
C SER A 47 -12.71 33.70 -15.52
N ASP A 48 -13.64 32.91 -15.00
CA ASP A 48 -13.48 31.54 -14.51
C ASP A 48 -13.72 30.48 -15.61
N SER A 49 -13.92 30.88 -16.87
CA SER A 49 -14.04 29.93 -17.98
C SER A 49 -12.78 29.05 -18.10
N PRO A 50 -12.91 27.76 -18.48
CA PRO A 50 -11.77 26.85 -18.58
C PRO A 50 -10.63 27.37 -19.45
N LEU A 51 -10.95 28.10 -20.53
CA LEU A 51 -9.96 28.69 -21.43
C LEU A 51 -9.23 29.89 -20.81
N ALA A 52 -9.86 30.64 -19.90
CA ALA A 52 -9.24 31.75 -19.19
C ALA A 52 -8.29 31.26 -18.07
N LEU A 53 -8.64 30.19 -17.37
CA LEU A 53 -7.82 29.57 -16.32
C LEU A 53 -6.50 28.99 -16.85
N LEU A 54 -6.45 28.55 -18.12
CA LEU A 54 -5.21 28.09 -18.78
C LEU A 54 -4.26 29.22 -19.18
N ASN A 55 -4.70 30.48 -19.03
CA ASN A 55 -3.89 31.66 -19.32
C ASN A 55 -3.14 32.17 -18.08
N THR A 56 -3.62 31.85 -16.87
CA THR A 56 -2.99 32.23 -15.59
C THR A 56 -1.84 31.31 -15.18
N GLN A 57 -1.73 30.11 -15.77
CA GLN A 57 -0.68 29.13 -15.47
C GLN A 57 0.67 29.43 -16.17
N SER A 58 0.73 30.36 -17.12
CA SER A 58 1.99 30.73 -17.79
C SER A 58 2.85 31.74 -17.02
N VAL A 59 2.44 32.16 -15.81
CA VAL A 59 3.15 33.17 -15.00
C VAL A 59 3.39 32.62 -13.59
N GLY A 60 4.36 31.71 -13.45
CA GLY A 60 4.89 31.28 -12.16
C GLY A 60 6.10 32.11 -11.76
N GLU A 61 5.93 32.94 -10.72
CA GLU A 61 6.99 33.68 -10.04
C GLU A 61 8.07 32.73 -9.49
N ARG A 62 9.32 32.86 -9.95
CA ARG A 62 10.49 32.35 -9.24
C ARG A 62 10.84 33.34 -8.12
N SER A 63 10.38 33.10 -6.90
CA SER A 63 10.95 33.75 -5.71
C SER A 63 12.34 33.16 -5.46
N GLY A 64 13.37 33.98 -5.63
CA GLY A 64 14.77 33.58 -5.48
C GLY A 64 15.15 33.30 -4.02
N GLU A 65 15.97 32.28 -3.82
CA GLU A 65 17.34 32.40 -3.34
C GLU A 65 17.98 31.00 -3.27
N GLN A 66 19.27 30.98 -3.58
CA GLN A 66 20.26 29.92 -3.39
C GLN A 66 20.61 29.00 -4.58
N GLU A 67 21.89 29.17 -4.91
CA GLU A 67 22.88 28.20 -5.38
C GLU A 67 23.29 28.23 -6.86
N GLN A 68 24.52 28.72 -7.01
CA GLN A 68 25.41 28.63 -8.16
C GLN A 68 26.12 27.27 -8.12
N GLU A 69 26.41 26.79 -9.34
CA GLU A 69 27.44 25.80 -9.73
C GLU A 69 27.09 24.31 -9.61
N GLU A 70 26.67 23.72 -10.74
CA GLU A 70 27.27 22.55 -11.42
C GLU A 70 26.57 22.37 -12.80
N GLU A 71 27.07 23.04 -13.84
CA GLU A 71 27.72 22.46 -15.04
C GLU A 71 26.81 21.70 -16.06
N GLU A 72 26.36 22.45 -17.08
CA GLU A 72 26.23 22.16 -18.53
C GLU A 72 25.75 20.78 -19.08
N GLN A 73 25.22 19.86 -18.27
CA GLN A 73 24.44 18.70 -18.75
C GLN A 73 22.94 18.75 -18.42
N GLU A 74 22.52 19.61 -17.47
CA GLU A 74 21.10 19.81 -17.12
C GLU A 74 20.36 20.79 -18.05
N GLU A 75 21.06 21.67 -18.80
CA GLU A 75 20.39 22.66 -19.66
C GLU A 75 19.71 22.04 -20.89
N ARG A 76 20.18 20.90 -21.41
CA ARG A 76 19.55 20.24 -22.57
C ARG A 76 18.33 19.40 -22.18
N GLU A 77 18.32 18.80 -21.00
CA GLU A 77 17.16 18.05 -20.50
C GLU A 77 16.07 19.02 -19.99
N GLY A 78 16.45 20.14 -19.36
CA GLY A 78 15.53 21.20 -18.93
C GLY A 78 14.88 22.00 -20.08
N GLU A 79 15.59 22.23 -21.19
CA GLU A 79 15.01 22.84 -22.41
C GLU A 79 14.00 21.90 -23.09
N GLU A 80 14.33 20.59 -23.22
CA GLU A 80 13.38 19.62 -23.79
C GLU A 80 12.13 19.43 -22.94
N GLU A 81 12.25 19.50 -21.61
CA GLU A 81 11.11 19.37 -20.69
C GLU A 81 10.19 20.61 -20.74
N ASN A 82 10.77 21.81 -20.88
CA ASN A 82 10.04 23.06 -21.02
C ASN A 82 9.32 23.18 -22.39
N ASP A 83 9.98 22.74 -23.47
CA ASP A 83 9.37 22.67 -24.81
C ASP A 83 8.21 21.67 -24.89
N ARG A 84 8.33 20.52 -24.19
CA ARG A 84 7.23 19.55 -24.06
C ARG A 84 6.06 20.13 -23.26
N ALA A 85 6.32 20.78 -22.13
CA ALA A 85 5.30 21.40 -21.31
C ALA A 85 4.53 22.51 -22.06
N GLN A 86 5.24 23.34 -22.83
CA GLN A 86 4.62 24.40 -23.64
C GLN A 86 3.76 23.81 -24.78
N LYS A 87 4.24 22.76 -25.44
CA LYS A 87 3.50 22.06 -26.49
C LYS A 87 2.22 21.41 -25.97
N ASP A 88 2.28 20.79 -24.79
CA ASP A 88 1.12 20.17 -24.14
C ASP A 88 0.07 21.23 -23.74
N LEU A 89 0.52 22.38 -23.24
CA LEU A 89 -0.36 23.53 -22.92
C LEU A 89 -1.07 24.08 -24.16
N ASP A 90 -0.37 24.21 -25.29
CA ASP A 90 -0.95 24.70 -26.54
C ASP A 90 -1.93 23.68 -27.17
N GLN A 91 -1.65 22.38 -27.04
CA GLN A 91 -2.57 21.32 -27.43
C GLN A 91 -3.84 21.36 -26.58
N GLN A 92 -3.71 21.53 -25.26
CA GLN A 92 -4.85 21.66 -24.35
C GLN A 92 -5.70 22.90 -24.68
N ARG A 93 -5.08 24.06 -24.91
CA ARG A 93 -5.78 25.30 -25.31
C ARG A 93 -6.59 25.10 -26.59
N SER A 94 -6.03 24.38 -27.56
CA SER A 94 -6.67 24.08 -28.84
C SER A 94 -7.89 23.16 -28.66
N LEU A 95 -7.78 22.14 -27.80
CA LEU A 95 -8.89 21.25 -27.45
C LEU A 95 -10.03 21.98 -26.73
N VAL A 96 -9.72 22.81 -25.74
CA VAL A 96 -10.72 23.57 -24.98
C VAL A 96 -11.44 24.58 -25.90
N LEU A 97 -10.71 25.24 -26.80
CA LEU A 97 -11.31 26.12 -27.81
C LEU A 97 -12.24 25.36 -28.77
N LEU A 98 -11.82 24.18 -29.22
CA LEU A 98 -12.64 23.30 -30.07
C LEU A 98 -13.92 22.84 -29.35
N ALA A 99 -13.82 22.47 -28.07
CA ALA A 99 -14.98 22.07 -27.27
C ALA A 99 -15.97 23.22 -27.06
N HIS A 100 -15.50 24.42 -26.73
CA HIS A 100 -16.35 25.61 -26.66
C HIS A 100 -17.04 25.92 -27.99
N TYR A 101 -16.34 25.79 -29.11
CA TYR A 101 -16.93 26.00 -30.42
C TYR A 101 -18.02 24.97 -30.72
N LEU A 102 -17.75 23.69 -30.44
CA LEU A 102 -18.71 22.60 -30.62
C LEU A 102 -19.97 22.77 -29.76
N GLU A 103 -19.80 23.20 -28.52
CA GLU A 103 -20.90 23.54 -27.61
C GLU A 103 -21.72 24.74 -28.12
N PHE A 104 -21.04 25.82 -28.53
CA PHE A 104 -21.66 27.02 -29.09
C PHE A 104 -22.52 26.70 -30.32
N LEU A 105 -22.00 25.92 -31.27
CA LEU A 105 -22.75 25.51 -32.46
C LEU A 105 -24.00 24.74 -32.08
N THR A 106 -23.91 23.87 -31.07
CA THR A 106 -25.02 23.02 -30.65
C THR A 106 -26.12 23.81 -29.92
N ILE A 107 -25.75 24.69 -28.99
CA ILE A 107 -26.71 25.50 -28.21
C ILE A 107 -27.45 26.51 -29.10
N ASN A 108 -26.80 27.05 -30.12
CA ASN A 108 -27.37 28.05 -31.02
C ASN A 108 -28.10 27.45 -32.24
N ASN A 109 -28.15 26.12 -32.37
CA ASN A 109 -28.87 25.42 -33.44
C ASN A 109 -30.41 25.38 -33.20
N LYS A 110 -31.05 26.54 -33.01
CA LYS A 110 -32.49 26.62 -32.66
C LYS A 110 -33.46 26.52 -33.85
N ASN A 111 -32.98 26.61 -35.09
CA ASN A 111 -33.81 26.66 -36.31
C ASN A 111 -33.51 25.57 -37.38
N GLY A 112 -32.78 24.51 -37.03
CA GLY A 112 -32.74 23.24 -37.80
C GLY A 112 -31.84 23.19 -39.05
N ASP A 113 -31.76 24.22 -39.89
CA ASP A 113 -31.28 23.99 -41.29
C ASP A 113 -29.92 24.61 -41.66
N GLY A 114 -29.24 25.36 -40.77
CA GLY A 114 -28.06 26.16 -41.16
C GLY A 114 -26.70 25.73 -40.58
N VAL A 115 -26.66 24.97 -39.48
CA VAL A 115 -25.42 24.72 -38.72
C VAL A 115 -25.13 23.23 -38.51
N VAL A 116 -26.08 22.36 -38.87
CA VAL A 116 -25.99 20.89 -38.76
C VAL A 116 -24.78 20.35 -39.52
N ASP A 117 -24.56 20.81 -40.77
CA ASP A 117 -23.40 20.41 -41.56
C ASP A 117 -22.08 20.80 -40.91
N LEU A 118 -22.05 21.95 -40.23
CA LEU A 118 -20.86 22.45 -39.54
C LEU A 118 -20.60 21.69 -38.22
N ILE A 119 -21.64 21.31 -37.49
CA ILE A 119 -21.55 20.41 -36.34
C ILE A 119 -21.00 19.05 -36.78
N GLN A 120 -21.50 18.49 -37.89
CA GLN A 120 -21.00 17.23 -38.45
C GLN A 120 -19.53 17.31 -38.86
N VAL A 121 -19.12 18.39 -39.52
CA VAL A 121 -17.71 18.60 -39.91
C VAL A 121 -16.82 18.73 -38.68
N THR A 122 -17.25 19.49 -37.67
CA THR A 122 -16.49 19.69 -36.43
C THR A 122 -16.40 18.39 -35.62
N LEU A 123 -17.47 17.60 -35.53
CA LEU A 123 -17.47 16.28 -34.89
C LEU A 123 -16.57 15.28 -35.62
N LYS A 124 -16.54 15.29 -36.96
CA LYS A 124 -15.63 14.43 -37.74
C LYS A 124 -14.18 14.75 -37.41
N TYR A 125 -13.83 16.04 -37.34
CA TYR A 125 -12.50 16.46 -36.93
C TYR A 125 -12.20 16.04 -35.48
N PHE A 126 -13.16 16.21 -34.56
CA PHE A 126 -13.03 15.76 -33.17
C PHE A 126 -12.76 14.25 -33.08
N HIS A 127 -13.46 13.42 -33.85
CA HIS A 127 -13.21 11.97 -33.91
C HIS A 127 -11.83 11.62 -34.46
N GLN A 128 -11.35 12.36 -35.46
CA GLN A 128 -10.06 12.12 -36.10
C GLN A 128 -8.90 12.49 -35.17
N GLU A 129 -8.90 13.73 -34.65
CA GLU A 129 -7.75 14.28 -33.92
C GLU A 129 -7.83 14.02 -32.41
N VAL A 130 -9.01 14.22 -31.80
CA VAL A 130 -9.16 14.11 -30.34
C VAL A 130 -9.35 12.65 -29.92
N LEU A 131 -10.21 11.90 -30.64
CA LEU A 131 -10.47 10.48 -30.36
C LEU A 131 -9.58 9.52 -31.17
N LYS A 132 -8.62 10.05 -31.95
CA LYS A 132 -7.65 9.28 -32.74
C LYS A 132 -8.33 8.19 -33.58
N ASN A 133 -9.32 8.57 -34.40
CA ASN A 133 -10.18 7.69 -35.18
C ASN A 133 -10.85 6.57 -34.36
N GLN A 134 -11.48 6.95 -33.23
CA GLN A 134 -12.21 6.03 -32.33
C GLN A 134 -11.33 4.99 -31.62
N SER A 135 -10.01 5.22 -31.53
CA SER A 135 -9.11 4.33 -30.77
C SER A 135 -9.20 4.54 -29.25
N ILE A 136 -9.67 5.72 -28.82
CA ILE A 136 -9.95 6.07 -27.41
C ILE A 136 -11.33 6.74 -27.30
N ASP A 137 -11.96 6.62 -26.13
CA ASP A 137 -13.23 7.28 -25.84
C ASP A 137 -13.03 8.73 -25.34
N VAL A 138 -14.11 9.50 -25.31
CA VAL A 138 -14.05 10.93 -24.94
C VAL A 138 -13.64 11.16 -23.49
N HIS A 139 -13.94 10.24 -22.56
CA HIS A 139 -13.51 10.36 -21.17
C HIS A 139 -12.01 10.15 -21.04
N SER A 140 -11.46 9.11 -21.69
CA SER A 140 -10.01 8.90 -21.77
C SER A 140 -9.30 10.08 -22.45
N ALA A 141 -9.82 10.55 -23.58
CA ALA A 141 -9.24 11.68 -24.30
C ALA A 141 -9.26 12.97 -23.48
N ALA A 142 -10.38 13.26 -22.80
CA ALA A 142 -10.50 14.45 -21.95
C ALA A 142 -9.61 14.34 -20.70
N PHE A 143 -9.41 13.15 -20.15
CA PHE A 143 -8.47 12.93 -19.04
C PHE A 143 -7.03 13.17 -19.46
N ASP A 144 -6.59 12.56 -20.56
CA ASP A 144 -5.21 12.63 -21.04
C ASP A 144 -4.81 14.03 -21.56
N GLN A 145 -5.76 14.78 -22.13
CA GLN A 145 -5.49 16.02 -22.85
C GLN A 145 -5.91 17.29 -22.07
N THR A 146 -6.38 17.16 -20.82
CA THR A 146 -6.73 18.31 -19.98
C THR A 146 -6.23 18.19 -18.54
N SER A 147 -5.77 19.31 -17.99
CA SER A 147 -5.21 19.44 -16.64
C SER A 147 -6.22 19.82 -15.54
N SER A 148 -7.38 20.38 -15.89
CA SER A 148 -8.42 20.81 -14.92
C SER A 148 -9.76 20.07 -15.08
N ASP A 149 -10.50 19.92 -13.98
CA ASP A 149 -11.81 19.24 -13.97
C ASP A 149 -12.83 20.02 -14.81
N GLU A 150 -12.79 21.35 -14.76
CA GLU A 150 -13.70 22.22 -15.51
C GLU A 150 -13.49 22.08 -17.02
N ALA A 151 -12.23 21.99 -17.49
CA ALA A 151 -11.91 21.75 -18.89
C ALA A 151 -12.36 20.36 -19.33
N ARG A 152 -12.10 19.33 -18.50
CA ARG A 152 -12.52 17.96 -18.77
C ARG A 152 -14.04 17.83 -18.93
N ARG A 153 -14.79 18.43 -18.00
CA ARG A 153 -16.26 18.48 -18.02
C ARG A 153 -16.81 19.15 -19.27
N LEU A 154 -16.22 20.28 -19.66
CA LEU A 154 -16.61 20.99 -20.88
C LEU A 154 -16.44 20.10 -22.12
N VAL A 155 -15.28 19.45 -22.28
CA VAL A 155 -14.98 18.59 -23.43
C VAL A 155 -15.99 17.46 -23.55
N ILE A 156 -16.28 16.77 -22.44
CA ILE A 156 -17.25 15.68 -22.38
C ILE A 156 -18.65 16.18 -22.72
N ARG A 157 -19.10 17.26 -22.08
CA ARG A 157 -20.43 17.85 -22.28
C ARG A 157 -20.63 18.30 -23.73
N ALA A 158 -19.68 19.06 -24.28
CA ALA A 158 -19.74 19.57 -25.65
C ALA A 158 -19.85 18.43 -26.67
N TYR A 159 -19.08 17.36 -26.48
CA TYR A 159 -19.11 16.19 -27.35
C TYR A 159 -20.48 15.51 -27.36
N TYR A 160 -21.04 15.17 -26.18
CA TYR A 160 -22.31 14.46 -26.13
C TYR A 160 -23.50 15.32 -26.55
N LEU A 161 -23.49 16.62 -26.25
CA LEU A 161 -24.48 17.57 -26.77
C LEU A 161 -24.49 17.56 -28.30
N ALA A 162 -23.31 17.75 -28.92
CA ALA A 162 -23.22 17.79 -30.37
C ALA A 162 -23.57 16.45 -31.01
N ARG A 163 -23.09 15.32 -30.46
CA ARG A 163 -23.34 13.98 -30.97
C ARG A 163 -24.83 13.62 -30.96
N HIS A 164 -25.56 13.95 -29.90
CA HIS A 164 -27.00 13.70 -29.80
C HIS A 164 -27.82 14.62 -30.71
N SER A 165 -27.29 15.80 -31.05
CA SER A 165 -27.93 16.67 -32.05
C SER A 165 -27.87 16.12 -33.49
N ILE A 166 -27.03 15.11 -33.73
CA ILE A 166 -26.86 14.43 -35.03
C ILE A 166 -27.15 12.92 -34.89
N PRO A 167 -28.40 12.46 -35.02
CA PRO A 167 -28.78 11.06 -34.81
C PRO A 167 -27.98 10.05 -35.64
N ASP A 168 -27.74 10.35 -36.92
CA ASP A 168 -27.08 9.46 -37.90
C ASP A 168 -25.53 9.45 -37.84
N PHE A 169 -24.93 10.11 -36.85
CA PHE A 169 -23.47 10.12 -36.69
C PHE A 169 -22.96 8.74 -36.19
N PRO A 170 -21.70 8.33 -36.46
CA PRO A 170 -21.15 7.09 -35.93
C PRO A 170 -21.30 6.96 -34.40
N ALA A 171 -21.53 5.75 -33.91
CA ALA A 171 -21.59 5.47 -32.46
C ALA A 171 -20.26 5.89 -31.79
N PRO A 172 -20.30 6.32 -30.51
CA PRO A 172 -19.08 6.52 -29.74
C PRO A 172 -18.31 5.19 -29.62
N PRO A 173 -16.98 5.22 -29.50
CA PRO A 173 -16.20 4.01 -29.30
C PRO A 173 -16.54 3.36 -27.96
N VAL A 174 -16.79 2.05 -28.00
CA VAL A 174 -16.98 1.23 -26.81
C VAL A 174 -15.64 1.07 -26.08
N GLY A 175 -15.60 1.42 -24.81
CA GLY A 175 -14.44 1.26 -23.93
C GLY A 175 -14.02 -0.20 -23.82
N LYS A 176 -12.71 -0.44 -23.62
CA LYS A 176 -12.13 -1.80 -23.61
C LYS A 176 -12.85 -2.76 -22.67
N LEU A 177 -13.26 -2.29 -21.49
CA LEU A 177 -13.99 -3.11 -20.51
C LEU A 177 -15.29 -3.70 -21.05
N TRP A 178 -15.93 -3.07 -22.03
CA TRP A 178 -17.24 -3.47 -22.56
C TRP A 178 -17.17 -4.16 -23.93
N LYS A 179 -15.96 -4.37 -24.46
CA LYS A 179 -15.74 -5.14 -25.69
C LYS A 179 -15.84 -6.64 -25.41
N SER A 180 -16.36 -7.39 -26.38
CA SER A 180 -16.54 -8.85 -26.29
C SER A 180 -15.28 -9.65 -26.68
N ASP A 181 -14.12 -9.01 -26.71
CA ASP A 181 -12.84 -9.54 -27.20
C ASP A 181 -12.05 -10.33 -26.14
N GLU A 182 -12.44 -10.27 -24.86
CA GLU A 182 -11.79 -10.98 -23.77
C GLU A 182 -12.69 -12.07 -23.16
N PRO A 183 -12.53 -13.36 -23.56
CA PRO A 183 -13.40 -14.46 -23.10
C PRO A 183 -13.22 -14.83 -21.62
N GLN A 184 -12.16 -14.33 -20.96
CA GLN A 184 -11.89 -14.55 -19.52
C GLN A 184 -12.48 -13.47 -18.61
N LYS A 185 -13.11 -12.43 -19.19
CA LYS A 185 -13.64 -11.29 -18.45
C LYS A 185 -15.01 -11.64 -17.85
N LYS A 186 -15.12 -11.60 -16.52
CA LYS A 186 -16.38 -11.79 -15.80
C LYS A 186 -16.67 -10.59 -14.92
N LEU A 187 -17.73 -9.86 -15.27
CA LEU A 187 -18.13 -8.62 -14.62
C LEU A 187 -19.25 -8.87 -13.60
N VAL A 188 -19.18 -8.15 -12.49
CA VAL A 188 -20.23 -8.08 -11.47
C VAL A 188 -20.64 -6.63 -11.28
N GLY A 189 -21.94 -6.39 -11.12
CA GLY A 189 -22.48 -5.07 -10.79
C GLY A 189 -22.90 -4.97 -9.32
N VAL A 190 -22.47 -3.92 -8.61
CA VAL A 190 -22.94 -3.62 -7.25
C VAL A 190 -23.63 -2.26 -7.21
N PHE A 191 -24.73 -2.19 -6.45
CA PHE A 191 -25.51 -0.97 -6.27
C PHE A 191 -25.49 -0.55 -4.81
N GLY A 192 -25.25 0.74 -4.53
CA GLY A 192 -25.25 1.27 -3.16
C GLY A 192 -26.63 1.41 -2.52
N GLY A 193 -26.64 1.79 -1.24
CA GLY A 193 -27.85 2.14 -0.49
C GLY A 193 -27.74 3.52 0.18
N GLN A 194 -28.63 3.81 1.11
CA GLN A 194 -28.54 5.01 1.95
C GLN A 194 -27.31 4.95 2.87
N GLY A 195 -26.62 6.07 3.04
CA GLY A 195 -25.40 6.14 3.86
C GLY A 195 -24.90 7.55 4.12
N VAL A 196 -24.99 8.42 3.11
CA VAL A 196 -24.85 9.88 3.25
C VAL A 196 -25.97 10.53 2.44
N ASN A 197 -27.16 10.64 3.03
CA ASN A 197 -28.40 11.08 2.36
C ASN A 197 -28.40 12.57 1.91
N GLU A 198 -27.24 13.21 1.88
CA GLU A 198 -27.06 14.61 1.50
C GLU A 198 -26.41 14.78 0.12
N THR A 199 -25.68 13.77 -0.37
CA THR A 199 -24.81 13.91 -1.56
C THR A 199 -25.47 13.48 -2.87
N TYR A 200 -26.49 12.62 -2.83
CA TYR A 200 -27.15 12.08 -4.02
C TYR A 200 -27.70 13.17 -4.95
N TRP A 201 -28.19 14.27 -4.38
CA TRP A 201 -28.74 15.38 -5.16
C TRP A 201 -27.66 16.08 -5.98
N GLN A 202 -26.51 16.33 -5.36
CA GLN A 202 -25.38 16.95 -6.06
C GLN A 202 -24.85 16.02 -7.16
N GLU A 203 -24.89 14.72 -6.94
CA GLU A 203 -24.53 13.72 -7.95
C GLU A 203 -25.46 13.76 -9.16
N LEU A 204 -26.79 13.88 -8.93
CA LEU A 204 -27.75 14.10 -10.00
C LEU A 204 -27.50 15.41 -10.77
N VAL A 205 -27.23 16.51 -10.05
CA VAL A 205 -26.89 17.80 -10.66
C VAL A 205 -25.66 17.66 -11.56
N ASN A 206 -24.63 16.96 -11.07
CA ASN A 206 -23.40 16.74 -11.82
C ASN A 206 -23.65 15.91 -13.08
N LEU A 207 -24.34 14.77 -12.96
CA LEU A 207 -24.71 13.93 -14.09
C LEU A 207 -25.52 14.69 -15.14
N TYR A 208 -26.59 15.38 -14.72
CA TYR A 208 -27.45 16.14 -15.62
C TYR A 208 -26.69 17.29 -16.29
N SER A 209 -25.76 17.94 -15.59
CA SER A 209 -24.94 19.01 -16.17
C SER A 209 -23.99 18.52 -17.27
N LEU A 210 -23.57 17.25 -17.21
CA LEU A 210 -22.63 16.64 -18.14
C LEU A 210 -23.31 15.92 -19.31
N TYR A 211 -24.41 15.22 -19.02
CA TYR A 211 -25.13 14.37 -19.97
C TYR A 211 -26.59 14.77 -20.13
N PRO A 212 -26.92 16.07 -20.32
CA PRO A 212 -28.31 16.52 -20.36
C PRO A 212 -29.09 15.84 -21.50
N ALA A 213 -28.47 15.67 -22.67
CA ALA A 213 -29.11 15.05 -23.83
C ALA A 213 -29.42 13.55 -23.64
N ILE A 214 -28.62 12.83 -22.84
CA ILE A 214 -28.83 11.41 -22.54
C ILE A 214 -29.91 11.23 -21.47
N LEU A 215 -29.87 12.08 -20.43
CA LEU A 215 -30.69 11.89 -19.23
C LEU A 215 -32.06 12.57 -19.28
N LEU A 216 -32.23 13.63 -20.08
CA LEU A 216 -33.48 14.40 -20.07
C LEU A 216 -34.74 13.55 -20.32
N PRO A 217 -34.79 12.62 -21.30
CA PRO A 217 -35.99 11.79 -21.52
C PRO A 217 -36.37 10.94 -20.30
N PHE A 218 -35.38 10.39 -19.60
CA PHE A 218 -35.58 9.62 -18.37
C PHE A 218 -36.07 10.52 -17.23
N LEU A 219 -35.44 11.68 -17.03
CA LEU A 219 -35.80 12.61 -15.97
C LEU A 219 -37.21 13.19 -16.15
N GLU A 220 -37.65 13.47 -17.38
CA GLU A 220 -39.02 13.90 -17.68
C GLU A 220 -40.05 12.82 -17.30
N ALA A 221 -39.78 11.56 -17.68
CA ALA A 221 -40.66 10.44 -17.35
C ALA A 221 -40.78 10.24 -15.82
N VAL A 222 -39.64 10.23 -15.12
CA VAL A 222 -39.61 10.03 -13.67
C VAL A 222 -40.19 11.22 -12.89
N ASP A 223 -39.94 12.45 -13.33
CA ASP A 223 -40.48 13.65 -12.68
C ASP A 223 -42.01 13.68 -12.77
N HIS A 224 -42.59 13.35 -13.93
CA HIS A 224 -44.04 13.21 -14.09
C HIS A 224 -44.59 12.10 -13.19
N HIS A 225 -43.94 10.95 -13.17
CA HIS A 225 -44.37 9.78 -12.40
C HIS A 225 -44.37 10.05 -10.88
N LEU A 226 -43.28 10.60 -10.35
CA LEU A 226 -43.17 10.93 -8.92
C LEU A 226 -44.14 12.03 -8.50
N GLN A 227 -44.42 13.01 -9.36
CA GLN A 227 -45.47 14.00 -9.10
C GLN A 227 -46.85 13.33 -9.00
N SER A 228 -47.16 12.40 -9.91
CA SER A 228 -48.41 11.62 -9.86
C SER A 228 -48.55 10.84 -8.54
N LEU A 229 -47.49 10.13 -8.13
CA LEU A 229 -47.47 9.38 -6.87
C LEU A 229 -47.65 10.31 -5.65
N CYS A 230 -46.98 11.47 -5.66
CA CYS A 230 -47.12 12.47 -4.61
C CYS A 230 -48.55 13.04 -4.55
N SER A 231 -49.26 13.13 -5.67
CA SER A 231 -50.61 13.69 -5.76
C SER A 231 -51.73 12.77 -5.28
N THR A 232 -51.44 11.51 -4.94
CA THR A 232 -52.45 10.58 -4.41
C THR A 232 -53.00 11.05 -3.06
N ASP A 233 -54.27 10.73 -2.77
CA ASP A 233 -54.96 11.15 -1.53
C ASP A 233 -54.18 10.73 -0.27
N HIS A 234 -53.62 9.53 -0.24
CA HIS A 234 -52.83 9.01 0.88
C HIS A 234 -51.48 9.71 1.07
N ALA A 235 -50.81 10.06 -0.04
CA ALA A 235 -49.57 10.82 0.01
C ALA A 235 -49.81 12.26 0.49
N GLN A 236 -50.88 12.90 0.01
CA GLN A 236 -51.29 14.26 0.41
C GLN A 236 -51.85 14.34 1.83
N ALA A 237 -52.49 13.26 2.31
CA ALA A 237 -52.91 13.14 3.70
C ALA A 237 -51.71 13.05 4.67
N SER A 238 -50.54 12.61 4.19
CA SER A 238 -49.31 12.60 4.97
C SER A 238 -48.65 14.00 4.98
N SER A 239 -47.94 14.33 6.06
CA SER A 239 -47.09 15.53 6.10
C SER A 239 -45.79 15.38 5.30
N LEU A 240 -45.50 14.19 4.77
CA LEU A 240 -44.21 13.84 4.14
C LEU A 240 -43.99 14.57 2.81
N TYR A 241 -45.06 14.82 2.03
CA TYR A 241 -44.96 15.42 0.69
C TYR A 241 -45.67 16.77 0.56
N LYS A 242 -46.50 17.14 1.54
CA LYS A 242 -47.46 18.26 1.47
C LYS A 242 -46.86 19.63 1.14
N HIS A 243 -45.61 19.88 1.55
CA HIS A 243 -44.98 21.21 1.43
C HIS A 243 -44.15 21.41 0.16
N HIS A 244 -43.50 20.36 -0.34
CA HIS A 244 -42.56 20.47 -1.47
C HIS A 244 -42.82 19.46 -2.59
N GLY A 245 -43.50 18.34 -2.31
CA GLY A 245 -43.63 17.22 -3.24
C GLY A 245 -42.26 16.67 -3.67
N ILE A 246 -42.22 16.07 -4.87
CA ILE A 246 -40.99 15.74 -5.58
C ILE A 246 -41.06 16.39 -6.97
N GLN A 247 -40.22 17.40 -7.23
CA GLN A 247 -40.22 18.21 -8.47
C GLN A 247 -38.79 18.36 -9.00
N ILE A 248 -38.22 17.26 -9.49
CA ILE A 248 -36.80 17.11 -9.85
C ILE A 248 -36.38 18.14 -10.90
N LEU A 249 -37.12 18.23 -12.02
CA LEU A 249 -36.75 19.12 -13.13
C LEU A 249 -36.83 20.60 -12.73
N LYS A 250 -37.82 20.95 -11.91
CA LYS A 250 -37.92 22.30 -11.35
C LYS A 250 -36.72 22.61 -10.47
N TRP A 251 -36.32 21.69 -9.59
CA TRP A 251 -35.17 21.88 -8.70
C TRP A 251 -33.84 21.93 -9.45
N LEU A 252 -33.68 21.18 -10.55
CA LEU A 252 -32.49 21.21 -11.41
C LEU A 252 -32.40 22.52 -12.22
N ASN A 253 -33.51 22.94 -12.84
CA ASN A 253 -33.53 24.11 -13.72
C ASN A 253 -33.62 25.44 -12.94
N GLN A 254 -34.16 25.41 -11.72
CA GLN A 254 -34.28 26.58 -10.84
C GLN A 254 -33.73 26.22 -9.44
N PRO A 255 -32.40 26.26 -9.23
CA PRO A 255 -31.77 25.84 -7.98
C PRO A 255 -32.29 26.55 -6.73
N THR A 256 -32.81 27.77 -6.87
CA THR A 256 -33.44 28.54 -5.77
C THR A 256 -34.74 27.92 -5.25
N THR A 257 -35.36 27.01 -6.00
CA THR A 257 -36.58 26.30 -5.62
C THR A 257 -36.31 24.97 -4.91
N LYS A 258 -35.03 24.59 -4.76
CA LYS A 258 -34.62 23.35 -4.11
C LYS A 258 -35.06 23.35 -2.64
N PRO A 259 -35.68 22.26 -2.15
CA PRO A 259 -36.10 22.18 -0.75
C PRO A 259 -34.89 22.08 0.21
N PRO A 260 -35.10 22.34 1.51
CA PRO A 260 -34.06 22.20 2.53
C PRO A 260 -33.45 20.80 2.57
N MET A 261 -32.17 20.70 2.94
CA MET A 261 -31.47 19.42 2.98
C MET A 261 -32.13 18.39 3.89
N ALA A 262 -32.72 18.82 5.02
CA ALA A 262 -33.45 17.92 5.92
C ALA A 262 -34.65 17.24 5.25
N TYR A 263 -35.31 17.91 4.30
CA TYR A 263 -36.41 17.33 3.52
C TYR A 263 -35.88 16.29 2.53
N LEU A 264 -34.81 16.63 1.79
CA LEU A 264 -34.14 15.71 0.87
C LEU A 264 -33.60 14.46 1.59
N ALA A 265 -33.03 14.62 2.78
CA ALA A 265 -32.47 13.52 3.56
C ALA A 265 -33.54 12.58 4.17
N SER A 266 -34.81 12.98 4.20
CA SER A 266 -35.89 12.12 4.69
C SER A 266 -36.02 10.86 3.83
N CYS A 267 -36.32 9.71 4.45
CA CYS A 267 -36.36 8.43 3.74
C CYS A 267 -37.46 8.39 2.66
N ALA A 268 -38.60 9.06 2.91
CA ALA A 268 -39.69 9.23 1.95
C ALA A 268 -39.26 9.92 0.63
N ILE A 269 -38.21 10.74 0.66
CA ILE A 269 -37.68 11.48 -0.49
C ILE A 269 -36.40 10.86 -1.03
N SER A 270 -35.48 10.50 -0.14
CA SER A 270 -34.17 9.98 -0.52
C SER A 270 -34.21 8.58 -1.13
N LEU A 271 -35.08 7.65 -0.70
CA LEU A 271 -35.14 6.30 -1.31
C LEU A 271 -35.40 6.34 -2.82
N PRO A 272 -36.51 6.92 -3.31
CA PRO A 272 -36.78 6.97 -4.74
C PRO A 272 -35.75 7.80 -5.51
N LEU A 273 -35.25 8.90 -4.92
CA LEU A 273 -34.25 9.73 -5.61
C LEU A 273 -32.86 9.09 -5.67
N ILE A 274 -32.45 8.30 -4.68
CA ILE A 274 -31.21 7.53 -4.74
C ILE A 274 -31.30 6.47 -5.84
N GLY A 275 -32.42 5.75 -5.92
CA GLY A 275 -32.67 4.79 -7.00
C GLY A 275 -32.67 5.44 -8.38
N LEU A 276 -33.29 6.63 -8.50
CA LEU A 276 -33.24 7.44 -9.72
C LEU A 276 -31.80 7.72 -10.16
N VAL A 277 -30.93 8.13 -9.24
CA VAL A 277 -29.54 8.46 -9.59
C VAL A 277 -28.75 7.21 -9.99
N GLN A 278 -29.00 6.06 -9.36
CA GLN A 278 -28.39 4.78 -9.76
C GLN A 278 -28.81 4.37 -11.18
N ILE A 279 -30.10 4.51 -11.50
CA ILE A 279 -30.63 4.28 -12.84
C ILE A 279 -30.03 5.28 -13.83
N ALA A 280 -29.90 6.56 -13.45
CA ALA A 280 -29.28 7.60 -14.28
C ALA A 280 -27.81 7.28 -14.61
N HIS A 281 -27.04 6.75 -13.64
CA HIS A 281 -25.68 6.26 -13.88
C HIS A 281 -25.66 5.13 -14.90
N TYR A 282 -26.55 4.15 -14.78
CA TYR A 282 -26.65 3.04 -15.74
C TYR A 282 -27.01 3.52 -17.15
N ILE A 283 -28.00 4.41 -17.28
CA ILE A 283 -28.40 5.01 -18.56
C ILE A 283 -27.25 5.83 -19.16
N THR A 284 -26.57 6.62 -18.34
CA THR A 284 -25.44 7.45 -18.76
C THR A 284 -24.29 6.59 -19.25
N LEU A 285 -23.92 5.53 -18.51
CA LEU A 285 -22.88 4.59 -18.94
C LEU A 285 -23.20 4.04 -20.32
N GLY A 286 -24.41 3.51 -20.50
CA GLY A 286 -24.80 2.89 -21.76
C GLY A 286 -24.90 3.87 -22.91
N GLY A 287 -25.59 4.99 -22.70
CA GLY A 287 -25.72 6.06 -23.70
C GLY A 287 -24.38 6.68 -24.09
N ALA A 288 -23.45 6.83 -23.14
CA ALA A 288 -22.11 7.33 -23.38
C ALA A 288 -21.26 6.34 -24.21
N GLN A 289 -21.41 5.04 -23.95
CA GLN A 289 -20.66 3.98 -24.62
C GLN A 289 -21.31 3.50 -25.93
N GLY A 290 -22.51 4.00 -26.27
CA GLY A 290 -23.27 3.54 -27.43
C GLY A 290 -23.80 2.11 -27.31
N LEU A 291 -24.02 1.65 -26.08
CA LEU A 291 -24.52 0.32 -25.75
C LEU A 291 -26.03 0.36 -25.46
N THR A 292 -26.74 -0.71 -25.80
CA THR A 292 -28.13 -0.92 -25.40
C THR A 292 -28.21 -1.47 -23.98
N PRO A 293 -29.39 -1.38 -23.31
CA PRO A 293 -29.60 -1.99 -22.01
C PRO A 293 -29.18 -3.47 -21.95
N ASN A 294 -29.58 -4.28 -22.94
CA ASN A 294 -29.25 -5.71 -22.96
C ASN A 294 -27.76 -5.97 -23.21
N GLN A 295 -27.07 -5.13 -23.99
CA GLN A 295 -25.63 -5.27 -24.25
C GLN A 295 -24.78 -5.06 -22.99
N ILE A 296 -25.29 -4.29 -22.01
CA ILE A 296 -24.62 -4.08 -20.73
C ILE A 296 -24.98 -5.21 -19.77
N SER A 297 -26.27 -5.50 -19.59
CA SER A 297 -26.73 -6.52 -18.63
C SER A 297 -26.23 -7.92 -18.99
N SER A 298 -26.13 -8.27 -20.28
CA SER A 298 -25.58 -9.55 -20.74
C SER A 298 -24.09 -9.76 -20.45
N GLN A 299 -23.34 -8.69 -20.14
CA GLN A 299 -21.94 -8.77 -19.74
C GLN A 299 -21.76 -8.95 -18.22
N LEU A 300 -22.82 -8.73 -17.42
CA LEU A 300 -22.82 -8.90 -15.96
C LEU A 300 -23.07 -10.36 -15.56
N GLN A 301 -22.46 -11.32 -16.26
CA GLN A 301 -22.67 -12.76 -16.05
C GLN A 301 -22.17 -13.25 -14.68
N GLY A 302 -21.28 -12.48 -14.02
CA GLY A 302 -20.90 -12.73 -12.63
C GLY A 302 -22.03 -12.46 -11.63
N GLY A 303 -23.09 -11.78 -12.07
CA GLY A 303 -24.28 -11.43 -11.30
C GLY A 303 -24.28 -9.99 -10.84
N VAL A 304 -25.37 -9.62 -10.16
CA VAL A 304 -25.57 -8.29 -9.58
C VAL A 304 -26.12 -8.40 -8.17
N THR A 305 -25.82 -7.41 -7.33
CA THR A 305 -26.45 -7.26 -6.02
C THR A 305 -26.51 -5.79 -5.62
N GLY A 306 -27.29 -5.46 -4.61
CA GLY A 306 -27.36 -4.10 -4.12
C GLY A 306 -27.49 -4.03 -2.62
N HIS A 307 -26.79 -3.06 -2.02
CA HIS A 307 -26.82 -2.84 -0.58
C HIS A 307 -28.13 -2.13 -0.21
N SER A 308 -28.89 -2.74 0.69
CA SER A 308 -30.20 -2.25 1.13
C SER A 308 -31.10 -1.97 -0.08
N GLN A 309 -31.55 -0.74 -0.27
CA GLN A 309 -32.41 -0.34 -1.40
C GLN A 309 -31.83 -0.59 -2.79
N GLY A 310 -30.49 -0.69 -2.93
CA GLY A 310 -29.84 -0.92 -4.21
C GLY A 310 -30.26 -2.24 -4.87
N VAL A 311 -30.75 -3.22 -4.09
CA VAL A 311 -31.18 -4.52 -4.60
C VAL A 311 -32.36 -4.40 -5.58
N VAL A 312 -33.20 -3.37 -5.43
CA VAL A 312 -34.33 -3.10 -6.35
C VAL A 312 -33.81 -2.67 -7.73
N VAL A 313 -32.78 -1.82 -7.76
CA VAL A 313 -32.15 -1.37 -9.01
C VAL A 313 -31.33 -2.49 -9.65
N ALA A 314 -30.64 -3.31 -8.85
CA ALA A 314 -29.97 -4.51 -9.32
C ALA A 314 -30.96 -5.48 -10.00
N ALA A 315 -32.12 -5.73 -9.38
CA ALA A 315 -33.17 -6.58 -9.93
C ALA A 315 -33.77 -6.01 -11.23
N LEU A 316 -33.94 -4.70 -11.33
CA LEU A 316 -34.35 -4.04 -12.58
C LEU A 316 -33.36 -4.30 -13.71
N ILE A 317 -32.07 -4.04 -13.48
CA ILE A 317 -31.00 -4.07 -14.50
C ILE A 317 -30.66 -5.50 -14.95
N ALA A 318 -30.84 -6.49 -14.08
CA ALA A 318 -30.60 -7.89 -14.43
C ALA A 318 -31.59 -8.48 -15.45
N GLY A 319 -32.71 -7.79 -15.73
CA GLY A 319 -33.69 -8.23 -16.70
C GLY A 319 -33.32 -7.90 -18.14
N GLU A 320 -33.68 -8.79 -19.05
CA GLU A 320 -33.54 -8.58 -20.49
C GLU A 320 -34.83 -8.02 -21.10
N LEU A 321 -34.70 -6.98 -21.92
CA LEU A 321 -35.77 -6.47 -22.77
C LEU A 321 -35.89 -7.34 -24.03
N SER A 322 -37.10 -7.50 -24.58
CA SER A 322 -37.23 -8.20 -25.86
C SER A 322 -36.44 -7.50 -26.97
N ALA A 323 -35.85 -8.23 -27.92
CA ALA A 323 -35.01 -7.67 -28.98
C ALA A 323 -35.67 -6.53 -29.80
N THR A 324 -37.00 -6.53 -29.96
CA THR A 324 -37.74 -5.46 -30.66
C THR A 324 -37.92 -4.19 -29.82
N LYS A 325 -37.54 -4.24 -28.54
CA LYS A 325 -37.71 -3.21 -27.51
C LYS A 325 -36.41 -2.88 -26.78
N ASP A 326 -35.27 -3.42 -27.20
CA ASP A 326 -33.96 -3.15 -26.58
C ASP A 326 -33.46 -1.73 -26.91
N ASN A 327 -34.06 -0.75 -26.25
CA ASN A 327 -33.74 0.66 -26.38
C ASN A 327 -33.95 1.37 -25.04
N TRP A 328 -33.34 2.55 -24.91
CA TRP A 328 -33.39 3.33 -23.68
C TRP A 328 -34.81 3.84 -23.34
N ASP A 329 -35.70 4.04 -24.31
CA ASP A 329 -37.08 4.49 -24.05
C ASP A 329 -37.92 3.42 -23.34
N GLU A 330 -37.81 2.16 -23.76
CA GLU A 330 -38.50 1.04 -23.08
C GLU A 330 -37.84 0.72 -21.73
N PHE A 331 -36.52 0.89 -21.60
CA PHE A 331 -35.85 0.81 -20.30
C PHE A 331 -36.32 1.92 -19.34
N ASN A 332 -36.47 3.15 -19.83
CA ASN A 332 -37.00 4.27 -19.05
C ASN A 332 -38.40 3.95 -18.50
N LYS A 333 -39.28 3.33 -19.29
CA LYS A 333 -40.59 2.86 -18.79
C LYS A 333 -40.43 1.79 -17.71
N SER A 334 -39.55 0.81 -17.94
CA SER A 334 -39.28 -0.26 -16.97
C SER A 334 -38.76 0.29 -15.63
N SER A 335 -37.96 1.36 -15.69
CA SER A 335 -37.38 1.99 -14.51
C SER A 335 -38.42 2.66 -13.59
N LEU A 336 -39.58 3.05 -14.11
CA LEU A 336 -40.65 3.66 -13.31
C LEU A 336 -41.18 2.68 -12.25
N HIS A 337 -41.14 1.36 -12.53
CA HIS A 337 -41.51 0.31 -11.59
C HIS A 337 -40.57 0.29 -10.37
N ALA A 338 -39.26 0.35 -10.58
CA ALA A 338 -38.29 0.47 -9.50
C ALA A 338 -38.49 1.75 -8.67
N ILE A 339 -38.81 2.87 -9.32
CA ILE A 339 -39.12 4.13 -8.64
C ILE A 339 -40.40 4.03 -7.79
N SER A 340 -41.46 3.38 -8.30
CA SER A 340 -42.70 3.12 -7.54
C SER A 340 -42.43 2.31 -6.28
N VAL A 341 -41.62 1.24 -6.39
CA VAL A 341 -41.24 0.40 -5.27
C VAL A 341 -40.47 1.18 -4.22
N LEU A 342 -39.44 1.93 -4.63
CA LEU A 342 -38.62 2.71 -3.71
C LEU A 342 -39.41 3.86 -3.04
N PHE A 343 -40.34 4.48 -3.78
CA PHE A 343 -41.27 5.46 -3.23
C PHE A 343 -42.13 4.85 -2.13
N GLN A 344 -42.74 3.68 -2.38
CA GLN A 344 -43.59 3.00 -1.42
C GLN A 344 -42.82 2.52 -0.17
N ILE A 345 -41.59 2.01 -0.36
CA ILE A 345 -40.74 1.61 0.78
C ILE A 345 -40.44 2.83 1.66
N GLY A 346 -40.05 3.95 1.05
CA GLY A 346 -39.76 5.19 1.75
C GLY A 346 -40.99 5.76 2.48
N TYR A 347 -42.16 5.70 1.84
CA TYR A 347 -43.43 6.14 2.41
C TYR A 347 -43.85 5.30 3.63
N GLN A 348 -43.91 3.98 3.48
CA GLN A 348 -44.35 3.08 4.56
C GLN A 348 -43.36 3.06 5.73
N GLY A 349 -42.05 3.06 5.45
CA GLY A 349 -41.02 3.12 6.48
C GLY A 349 -41.08 4.42 7.30
N SER A 350 -41.22 5.56 6.63
CA SER A 350 -41.32 6.87 7.30
C SER A 350 -42.62 7.04 8.09
N LYS A 351 -43.70 6.36 7.68
CA LYS A 351 -44.98 6.35 8.41
C LYS A 351 -44.94 5.43 9.63
N ALA A 352 -44.24 4.29 9.52
CA ALA A 352 -44.10 3.33 10.62
C ALA A 352 -43.18 3.86 11.73
N PHE A 353 -42.13 4.60 11.36
CA PHE A 353 -41.16 5.17 12.32
C PHE A 353 -41.01 6.69 12.13
N PRO A 354 -41.94 7.50 12.66
CA PRO A 354 -41.86 8.96 12.54
C PRO A 354 -40.71 9.54 13.37
N GLN A 355 -40.06 10.60 12.85
CA GLN A 355 -38.93 11.23 13.52
C GLN A 355 -39.35 11.92 14.83
N THR A 356 -38.77 11.48 15.95
CA THR A 356 -38.97 12.08 17.28
C THR A 356 -37.85 13.04 17.64
N SER A 357 -38.17 14.20 18.24
CA SER A 357 -37.17 15.14 18.75
C SER A 357 -36.50 14.59 20.02
N LEU A 358 -35.17 14.56 20.04
CA LEU A 358 -34.39 14.24 21.24
C LEU A 358 -34.09 15.49 22.07
N PRO A 359 -33.98 15.38 23.40
CA PRO A 359 -33.51 16.46 24.26
C PRO A 359 -32.13 16.98 23.82
N PRO A 360 -31.89 18.32 23.81
CA PRO A 360 -30.61 18.91 23.37
C PRO A 360 -29.36 18.35 24.08
N LYS A 361 -29.53 17.94 25.34
CA LYS A 361 -28.47 17.34 26.16
C LYS A 361 -28.01 15.98 25.63
N LEU A 362 -28.90 15.19 25.04
CA LEU A 362 -28.55 13.88 24.48
C LEU A 362 -27.90 14.04 23.10
N THR A 363 -28.37 15.01 22.31
CA THR A 363 -27.76 15.31 21.01
C THR A 363 -26.35 15.86 21.16
N SER A 364 -26.06 16.67 22.19
CA SER A 364 -24.72 17.24 22.39
C SER A 364 -23.65 16.20 22.79
N ILE A 365 -24.02 15.03 23.33
CA ILE A 365 -23.07 14.01 23.78
C ILE A 365 -22.30 13.38 22.62
N THR A 366 -22.95 13.26 21.46
CA THR A 366 -22.42 12.57 20.28
C THR A 366 -22.17 13.52 19.11
N ALA A 367 -22.77 14.72 19.12
CA ALA A 367 -22.73 15.65 18.00
C ALA A 367 -21.32 15.97 17.48
N GLU A 368 -20.33 16.13 18.37
CA GLU A 368 -18.96 16.49 17.98
C GLU A 368 -18.18 15.32 17.36
N ASN A 369 -18.42 14.08 17.79
CA ASN A 369 -17.56 12.94 17.45
C ASN A 369 -18.25 11.90 16.55
N GLU A 370 -19.45 11.44 16.91
CA GLU A 370 -20.18 10.39 16.18
C GLU A 370 -21.34 10.94 15.33
N GLY A 371 -21.66 12.23 15.48
CA GLY A 371 -22.71 12.93 14.74
C GLY A 371 -24.06 12.98 15.46
N VAL A 372 -25.05 13.52 14.75
CA VAL A 372 -26.42 13.68 15.26
C VAL A 372 -27.08 12.30 15.41
N PRO A 373 -27.67 11.97 16.58
CA PRO A 373 -28.30 10.67 16.78
C PRO A 373 -29.44 10.40 15.80
N THR A 374 -29.39 9.21 15.21
CA THR A 374 -30.38 8.66 14.28
C THR A 374 -30.64 7.19 14.66
N PRO A 375 -31.65 6.53 14.08
CA PRO A 375 -31.92 5.13 14.38
C PRO A 375 -30.93 4.12 13.77
N MET A 376 -29.83 4.56 13.15
CA MET A 376 -28.81 3.68 12.57
C MET A 376 -27.40 4.15 12.93
N LEU A 377 -26.64 3.31 13.65
CA LEU A 377 -25.28 3.56 14.11
C LEU A 377 -24.28 2.61 13.43
N ALA A 378 -23.37 3.15 12.63
CA ALA A 378 -22.26 2.37 12.06
C ALA A 378 -21.13 2.19 13.08
N VAL A 379 -20.62 0.96 13.20
CA VAL A 379 -19.50 0.57 14.08
C VAL A 379 -18.46 -0.19 13.24
N THR A 380 -17.24 0.34 13.12
CA THR A 380 -16.18 -0.23 12.26
C THR A 380 -14.89 -0.46 13.04
N GLY A 381 -14.29 -1.64 12.96
CA GLY A 381 -13.06 -2.03 13.66
C GLY A 381 -13.27 -2.89 14.92
N LEU A 382 -14.52 -3.14 15.33
CA LEU A 382 -14.86 -3.97 16.49
C LEU A 382 -15.39 -5.33 16.04
N SER A 383 -15.07 -6.42 16.74
CA SER A 383 -15.61 -7.76 16.44
C SER A 383 -17.08 -7.89 16.86
N LEU A 384 -17.85 -8.73 16.17
CA LEU A 384 -19.27 -8.96 16.45
C LEU A 384 -19.53 -9.35 17.91
N ASP A 385 -18.76 -10.29 18.47
CA ASP A 385 -18.96 -10.76 19.85
C ASP A 385 -18.86 -9.64 20.90
N HIS A 386 -17.94 -8.70 20.71
CA HIS A 386 -17.77 -7.55 21.62
C HIS A 386 -18.91 -6.54 21.46
N LEU A 387 -19.34 -6.30 20.22
CA LEU A 387 -20.45 -5.42 19.93
C LEU A 387 -21.76 -5.99 20.49
N GLN A 388 -22.03 -7.27 20.26
CA GLN A 388 -23.24 -7.96 20.70
C GLN A 388 -23.34 -7.95 22.24
N LYS A 389 -22.25 -8.27 22.95
CA LYS A 389 -22.21 -8.16 24.43
C LYS A 389 -22.58 -6.76 24.94
N SER A 390 -22.18 -5.71 24.22
CA SER A 390 -22.50 -4.34 24.60
C SER A 390 -23.98 -3.99 24.34
N ILE A 391 -24.56 -4.55 23.27
CA ILE A 391 -25.99 -4.41 22.95
C ILE A 391 -26.84 -5.16 23.98
N ASP A 392 -26.45 -6.40 24.31
CA ASP A 392 -27.14 -7.24 25.29
C ASP A 392 -27.15 -6.55 26.66
N SER A 393 -26.00 -6.03 27.11
CA SER A 393 -25.87 -5.31 28.39
C SER A 393 -26.78 -4.08 28.51
N ILE A 394 -27.08 -3.40 27.40
CA ILE A 394 -27.98 -2.24 27.37
C ILE A 394 -29.43 -2.69 27.33
N SER A 395 -29.72 -3.76 26.59
CA SER A 395 -31.04 -4.37 26.53
C SER A 395 -31.47 -4.85 27.91
N ASP A 396 -30.57 -5.48 28.67
CA ASP A 396 -30.82 -5.89 30.07
C ASP A 396 -31.19 -4.69 30.96
N HIS A 397 -30.47 -3.57 30.85
CA HIS A 397 -30.79 -2.35 31.62
C HIS A 397 -32.15 -1.75 31.25
N LEU A 398 -32.54 -1.81 29.97
CA LEU A 398 -33.84 -1.27 29.52
C LEU A 398 -35.01 -2.19 29.88
N ALA A 399 -34.79 -3.51 29.92
CA ALA A 399 -35.79 -4.49 30.32
C ALA A 399 -36.20 -4.34 31.80
N GLU A 400 -35.31 -3.85 32.66
CA GLU A 400 -35.63 -3.50 34.06
C GLU A 400 -36.62 -2.33 34.16
N ASP A 401 -36.52 -1.34 33.27
CA ASP A 401 -37.37 -0.14 33.25
C ASP A 401 -38.69 -0.36 32.47
N HIS A 402 -38.72 -1.29 31.51
CA HIS A 402 -39.85 -1.55 30.61
C HIS A 402 -40.09 -3.05 30.38
N PRO A 403 -40.63 -3.78 31.39
CA PRO A 403 -40.77 -5.25 31.36
C PRO A 403 -41.78 -5.80 30.33
N ASP A 404 -42.62 -4.94 29.73
CA ASP A 404 -43.62 -5.34 28.72
C ASP A 404 -43.06 -5.40 27.28
N GLN A 405 -41.79 -5.03 27.06
CA GLN A 405 -41.16 -4.99 25.73
C GLN A 405 -40.60 -6.38 25.36
N GLN A 406 -41.23 -7.07 24.40
CA GLN A 406 -40.90 -8.47 24.04
C GLN A 406 -39.67 -8.63 23.11
N LEU A 407 -39.24 -7.58 22.43
CA LEU A 407 -38.11 -7.58 21.49
C LEU A 407 -37.05 -6.56 21.92
N PRO A 408 -35.75 -6.84 21.72
CA PRO A 408 -34.68 -5.93 22.09
C PRO A 408 -34.73 -4.65 21.24
N ASP A 409 -34.67 -3.47 21.87
CA ASP A 409 -34.82 -2.19 21.17
C ASP A 409 -33.71 -1.90 20.14
N ALA A 410 -32.52 -2.49 20.33
CA ALA A 410 -31.39 -2.38 19.42
C ALA A 410 -30.90 -3.76 18.93
N GLN A 411 -30.51 -3.86 17.66
CA GLN A 411 -29.96 -5.07 17.05
C GLN A 411 -28.89 -4.75 16.00
N VAL A 412 -27.97 -5.68 15.76
CA VAL A 412 -27.10 -5.61 14.58
C VAL A 412 -27.92 -5.99 13.34
N SER A 413 -27.99 -5.08 12.38
CA SER A 413 -28.83 -5.25 11.19
C SER A 413 -28.03 -5.36 9.89
N LEU A 414 -26.87 -4.71 9.81
CA LEU A 414 -26.01 -4.81 8.63
C LEU A 414 -24.65 -5.36 9.06
N PHE A 415 -24.25 -6.45 8.42
CA PHE A 415 -22.97 -7.13 8.54
C PHE A 415 -22.16 -6.82 7.27
N ASN A 416 -21.60 -5.61 7.26
CA ASN A 416 -20.89 -5.02 6.11
C ASN A 416 -19.50 -5.63 5.90
N GLY A 417 -18.92 -6.24 6.94
CA GLY A 417 -17.66 -6.99 6.91
C GLY A 417 -17.39 -7.64 8.27
N SER A 418 -16.25 -8.34 8.42
CA SER A 418 -15.92 -9.09 9.65
C SER A 418 -15.80 -8.25 10.92
N LYS A 419 -15.54 -6.94 10.75
CA LYS A 419 -15.51 -5.93 11.84
C LYS A 419 -16.25 -4.65 11.47
N ALA A 420 -17.19 -4.70 10.52
CA ALA A 420 -17.93 -3.53 10.06
C ALA A 420 -19.42 -3.83 10.14
N PHE A 421 -20.11 -3.15 11.05
CA PHE A 421 -21.50 -3.42 11.39
C PHE A 421 -22.34 -2.14 11.40
N VAL A 422 -23.64 -2.26 11.23
CA VAL A 422 -24.59 -1.19 11.56
C VAL A 422 -25.63 -1.72 12.53
N VAL A 423 -25.78 -1.02 13.64
CA VAL A 423 -26.77 -1.29 14.68
C VAL A 423 -27.97 -0.40 14.43
N THR A 424 -29.17 -0.98 14.45
CA THR A 424 -30.42 -0.23 14.37
C THR A 424 -31.19 -0.28 15.67
N GLY A 425 -31.95 0.76 15.96
CA GLY A 425 -32.78 0.85 17.16
C GLY A 425 -33.25 2.28 17.44
N HIS A 426 -33.92 2.51 18.55
CA HIS A 426 -34.35 3.86 18.89
C HIS A 426 -33.12 4.77 19.14
N PRO A 427 -33.10 6.02 18.63
CA PRO A 427 -31.92 6.90 18.76
C PRO A 427 -31.43 7.10 20.21
N LYS A 428 -32.35 7.12 21.18
CA LYS A 428 -32.03 7.21 22.61
C LYS A 428 -31.17 6.03 23.09
N THR A 429 -31.50 4.80 22.66
CA THR A 429 -30.80 3.58 23.03
C THR A 429 -29.41 3.53 22.42
N LEU A 430 -29.29 3.94 21.15
CA LEU A 430 -28.01 4.00 20.45
C LEU A 430 -27.03 5.02 21.07
N VAL A 431 -27.53 6.14 21.62
CA VAL A 431 -26.69 7.07 22.41
C VAL A 431 -26.13 6.41 23.68
N GLY A 432 -26.93 5.55 24.34
CA GLY A 432 -26.47 4.70 25.43
C GLY A 432 -25.36 3.75 25.00
N LEU A 433 -25.51 3.12 23.83
CA LEU A 433 -24.52 2.21 23.25
C LEU A 433 -23.19 2.89 22.95
N VAL A 434 -23.22 4.08 22.33
CA VAL A 434 -22.01 4.89 22.11
C VAL A 434 -21.31 5.19 23.44
N SER A 435 -22.07 5.56 24.48
CA SER A 435 -21.52 5.88 25.79
C SER A 435 -20.87 4.68 26.49
N ALA A 436 -21.40 3.47 26.30
CA ALA A 436 -20.81 2.24 26.82
C ALA A 436 -19.53 1.87 26.06
N LEU A 437 -19.59 1.85 24.73
CA LEU A 437 -18.46 1.45 23.87
C LEU A 437 -17.26 2.40 23.94
N ARG A 438 -17.48 3.70 24.18
CA ARG A 438 -16.39 4.66 24.40
C ARG A 438 -15.44 4.26 25.54
N LYS A 439 -15.95 3.58 26.59
CA LYS A 439 -15.13 3.19 27.75
C LYS A 439 -14.11 2.11 27.44
N SER A 440 -14.35 1.29 26.42
CA SER A 440 -13.51 0.17 26.01
C SER A 440 -12.77 0.42 24.70
N LYS A 441 -12.75 1.66 24.21
CA LYS A 441 -12.18 2.07 22.93
C LYS A 441 -10.84 2.80 23.14
N ALA A 442 -9.87 2.55 22.25
CA ALA A 442 -8.68 3.38 22.16
C ALA A 442 -9.01 4.77 21.58
N GLU A 443 -8.47 5.83 22.17
CA GLU A 443 -8.62 7.18 21.64
C GLU A 443 -8.08 7.26 20.19
N PRO A 444 -8.76 7.99 19.27
CA PRO A 444 -8.28 8.16 17.90
C PRO A 444 -6.85 8.74 17.85
N GLY A 445 -5.95 8.09 17.11
CA GLY A 445 -4.55 8.50 17.01
C GLY A 445 -3.67 8.08 18.21
N LEU A 446 -4.22 7.32 19.17
CA LEU A 446 -3.42 6.69 20.22
C LEU A 446 -2.48 5.65 19.60
N ASP A 447 -1.19 5.97 19.58
CA ASP A 447 -0.15 5.03 19.15
C ASP A 447 -0.03 3.88 20.16
N GLN A 448 -0.52 2.70 19.77
CA GLN A 448 -0.42 1.47 20.54
C GLN A 448 0.68 0.53 20.01
N SER A 449 1.49 0.96 19.03
CA SER A 449 2.58 0.15 18.47
C SER A 449 3.61 -0.26 19.51
N LYS A 450 3.75 0.55 20.57
CA LYS A 450 4.63 0.33 21.73
C LYS A 450 3.97 -0.42 22.89
N ILE A 451 2.69 -0.76 22.78
CA ILE A 451 1.95 -1.54 23.78
C ILE A 451 1.99 -3.02 23.35
N PRO A 452 2.33 -3.97 24.25
CA PRO A 452 2.27 -5.41 23.97
C PRO A 452 0.91 -5.80 23.40
N PHE A 453 0.89 -6.65 22.36
CA PHE A 453 -0.32 -6.97 21.61
C PHE A 453 -1.51 -7.37 22.51
N SER A 454 -1.25 -8.23 23.50
CA SER A 454 -2.27 -8.69 24.45
C SER A 454 -2.90 -7.60 25.34
N LYS A 455 -2.22 -6.45 25.51
CA LYS A 455 -2.64 -5.34 26.39
C LYS A 455 -3.25 -4.16 25.62
N ARG A 456 -3.36 -4.23 24.29
CA ARG A 456 -3.89 -3.14 23.46
C ARG A 456 -5.41 -2.99 23.62
N LEU A 457 -5.89 -1.75 23.68
CA LEU A 457 -7.31 -1.45 23.56
C LEU A 457 -7.75 -1.61 22.09
N PRO A 458 -8.98 -2.08 21.83
CA PRO A 458 -9.48 -2.18 20.46
C PRO A 458 -9.63 -0.78 19.84
N VAL A 459 -9.12 -0.64 18.61
CA VAL A 459 -9.27 0.57 17.79
C VAL A 459 -10.48 0.39 16.88
N PHE A 460 -11.51 1.20 17.08
CA PHE A 460 -12.73 1.16 16.26
C PHE A 460 -13.41 2.53 16.19
N SER A 461 -14.17 2.79 15.12
CA SER A 461 -14.96 4.00 14.92
C SER A 461 -16.45 3.74 15.08
N MET A 462 -17.18 4.77 15.47
CA MET A 462 -18.64 4.77 15.61
C MET A 462 -19.17 6.05 14.96
N ARG A 463 -20.25 5.96 14.17
CA ARG A 463 -20.84 7.12 13.51
C ARG A 463 -22.33 6.89 13.25
N PHE A 464 -23.16 7.85 13.62
CA PHE A 464 -24.57 7.84 13.24
C PHE A 464 -24.72 8.09 11.74
N LEU A 465 -25.50 7.24 11.08
CA LEU A 465 -25.83 7.40 9.67
C LEU A 465 -27.00 8.39 9.55
N PRO A 466 -27.01 9.33 8.59
CA PRO A 466 -28.08 10.31 8.39
C PRO A 466 -29.35 9.68 7.77
N ILE A 467 -29.85 8.61 8.39
CA ILE A 467 -31.00 7.81 7.95
C ILE A 467 -32.03 7.84 9.07
N GLY A 468 -33.21 8.36 8.77
CA GLY A 468 -34.27 8.60 9.76
C GLY A 468 -35.14 7.40 10.12
N VAL A 469 -34.93 6.24 9.48
CA VAL A 469 -35.74 5.03 9.61
C VAL A 469 -34.83 3.82 9.92
N PRO A 470 -35.15 2.96 10.90
CA PRO A 470 -34.36 1.78 11.25
C PRO A 470 -34.60 0.63 10.25
N TYR A 471 -34.13 0.75 9.02
CA TYR A 471 -34.22 -0.32 8.02
C TYR A 471 -33.52 -1.60 8.48
N HIS A 472 -33.97 -2.76 7.99
CA HIS A 472 -33.44 -4.08 8.36
C HIS A 472 -33.64 -4.42 9.84
N SER A 473 -34.80 -4.07 10.40
CA SER A 473 -35.10 -4.28 11.81
C SER A 473 -36.55 -4.66 12.06
N HIS A 474 -36.80 -5.29 13.21
CA HIS A 474 -38.15 -5.65 13.65
C HIS A 474 -39.06 -4.43 13.84
N HIS A 475 -38.51 -3.21 14.00
CA HIS A 475 -39.30 -1.96 14.08
C HIS A 475 -40.14 -1.69 12.83
N LEU A 476 -39.83 -2.34 11.70
CA LEU A 476 -40.55 -2.20 10.44
C LEU A 476 -41.39 -3.45 10.09
N GLU A 477 -41.62 -4.35 11.03
CA GLU A 477 -42.53 -5.49 10.83
C GLU A 477 -43.93 -5.02 10.40
N GLY A 478 -44.50 -5.73 9.42
CA GLY A 478 -45.79 -5.39 8.81
C GLY A 478 -45.75 -4.30 7.74
N CYS A 479 -44.63 -3.58 7.54
CA CYS A 479 -44.50 -2.59 6.46
C CYS A 479 -44.61 -3.23 5.07
N THR A 480 -44.01 -4.41 4.85
CA THR A 480 -44.15 -5.15 3.58
C THR A 480 -45.62 -5.47 3.29
N SER A 481 -46.39 -5.92 4.28
CA SER A 481 -47.81 -6.23 4.09
C SER A 481 -48.63 -4.99 3.72
N LYS A 482 -48.33 -3.83 4.33
CA LYS A 482 -48.95 -2.54 4.01
C LYS A 482 -48.53 -2.03 2.62
N MET A 483 -47.28 -2.24 2.22
CA MET A 483 -46.82 -1.91 0.87
C MET A 483 -47.56 -2.74 -0.19
N MET A 484 -47.85 -4.00 0.09
CA MET A 484 -48.49 -4.92 -0.86
C MET A 484 -50.02 -4.79 -0.97
N SER A 485 -50.64 -3.86 -0.22
CA SER A 485 -52.10 -3.66 -0.25
C SER A 485 -52.59 -2.94 -1.53
N SER A 486 -53.91 -2.79 -1.69
CA SER A 486 -54.47 -2.10 -2.86
C SER A 486 -54.07 -0.62 -2.89
N ILE A 487 -54.15 0.01 -4.08
CA ILE A 487 -53.86 1.44 -4.25
C ILE A 487 -54.85 2.28 -3.41
N GLU A 488 -56.10 1.85 -3.27
CA GLU A 488 -57.11 2.55 -2.46
C GLU A 488 -56.79 2.51 -0.95
N GLU A 489 -56.03 1.51 -0.51
CA GLU A 489 -55.53 1.38 0.86
C GLU A 489 -54.16 2.06 1.05
N GLY A 490 -53.62 2.67 -0.01
CA GLY A 490 -52.31 3.35 -0.02
C GLY A 490 -51.12 2.42 -0.22
N GLY A 491 -51.35 1.22 -0.76
CA GLY A 491 -50.32 0.26 -1.16
C GLY A 491 -49.91 0.41 -2.64
N ILE A 492 -49.14 -0.56 -3.12
CA ILE A 492 -48.53 -0.54 -4.47
C ILE A 492 -49.45 -1.11 -5.57
N GLY A 493 -50.50 -1.86 -5.19
CA GLY A 493 -51.47 -2.44 -6.13
C GLY A 493 -51.04 -3.77 -6.77
N GLU A 494 -51.99 -4.47 -7.40
CA GLU A 494 -51.77 -5.79 -8.00
C GLU A 494 -51.03 -5.74 -9.35
N GLU A 495 -51.23 -4.66 -10.14
CA GLU A 495 -50.58 -4.51 -11.45
C GLU A 495 -49.05 -4.46 -11.32
N GLU A 496 -48.55 -3.72 -10.34
CA GLU A 496 -47.11 -3.62 -10.06
C GLU A 496 -46.55 -4.97 -9.59
N GLN A 497 -47.29 -5.69 -8.74
CA GLN A 497 -46.89 -7.02 -8.28
C GLN A 497 -46.77 -8.01 -9.44
N ALA A 498 -47.75 -7.99 -10.36
CA ALA A 498 -47.74 -8.83 -11.55
C ALA A 498 -46.57 -8.50 -12.49
N TRP A 499 -46.24 -7.21 -12.63
CA TRP A 499 -45.09 -6.79 -13.44
C TRP A 499 -43.77 -7.34 -12.90
N TRP A 500 -43.51 -7.21 -11.60
CA TRP A 500 -42.28 -7.72 -10.98
C TRP A 500 -42.17 -9.23 -11.04
N GLU A 501 -43.27 -9.97 -10.88
CA GLU A 501 -43.23 -11.43 -11.03
C GLU A 501 -42.98 -11.85 -12.49
N SER A 502 -43.52 -11.10 -13.47
CA SER A 502 -43.18 -11.30 -14.88
C SER A 502 -41.73 -10.95 -15.18
N HIS A 503 -41.19 -9.88 -14.58
CA HIS A 503 -39.80 -9.43 -14.76
C HIS A 503 -38.79 -10.41 -14.19
N LYS A 504 -39.11 -11.11 -13.10
CA LYS A 504 -38.26 -12.19 -12.57
C LYS A 504 -37.93 -13.25 -13.63
N ALA A 505 -38.85 -13.54 -14.55
CA ALA A 505 -38.64 -14.50 -15.62
C ALA A 505 -37.69 -13.99 -16.73
N THR A 506 -37.38 -12.69 -16.77
CA THR A 506 -36.48 -12.08 -17.77
C THR A 506 -35.06 -11.90 -17.25
N LEU A 507 -34.76 -12.28 -16.00
CA LEU A 507 -33.45 -12.10 -15.38
C LEU A 507 -32.38 -12.97 -16.04
N ILE A 508 -31.41 -12.35 -16.71
CA ILE A 508 -30.35 -13.04 -17.47
C ILE A 508 -29.10 -13.34 -16.64
N CYS A 509 -28.91 -12.64 -15.53
CA CYS A 509 -27.82 -12.90 -14.58
C CYS A 509 -28.36 -13.10 -13.15
N PRO A 510 -27.58 -13.75 -12.26
CA PRO A 510 -27.96 -13.90 -10.87
C PRO A 510 -28.18 -12.54 -10.20
N VAL A 511 -29.28 -12.41 -9.45
CA VAL A 511 -29.48 -11.28 -8.52
C VAL A 511 -29.30 -11.84 -7.12
N PHE A 512 -28.23 -11.46 -6.41
CA PHE A 512 -27.91 -12.07 -5.13
C PHE A 512 -28.68 -11.44 -3.98
N ASN A 513 -29.33 -12.29 -3.19
CA ASN A 513 -30.03 -11.95 -1.98
C ASN A 513 -29.08 -11.35 -0.94
N THR A 514 -29.47 -10.24 -0.32
CA THR A 514 -28.62 -9.44 0.58
C THR A 514 -28.37 -10.09 1.94
N GLU A 515 -29.20 -11.06 2.34
CA GLU A 515 -29.10 -11.80 3.60
C GLU A 515 -28.39 -13.16 3.40
N THR A 516 -28.70 -13.86 2.32
CA THR A 516 -28.30 -15.26 2.12
C THR A 516 -27.25 -15.47 1.02
N GLY A 517 -27.06 -14.50 0.12
CA GLY A 517 -26.24 -14.64 -1.07
C GLY A 517 -26.85 -15.55 -2.16
N GLN A 518 -28.06 -16.05 -1.97
CA GLN A 518 -28.72 -16.92 -2.96
C GLN A 518 -29.25 -16.13 -4.15
N ASP A 519 -29.31 -16.79 -5.32
CA ASP A 519 -29.85 -16.22 -6.54
C ASP A 519 -31.38 -16.10 -6.48
N LEU A 520 -31.88 -14.86 -6.50
CA LEU A 520 -33.30 -14.53 -6.40
C LEU A 520 -34.14 -15.00 -7.60
N ARG A 521 -33.52 -15.43 -8.71
CA ARG A 521 -34.24 -16.10 -9.81
C ARG A 521 -34.98 -17.35 -9.32
N ASN A 522 -34.49 -17.98 -8.25
CA ASN A 522 -35.05 -19.18 -7.65
C ASN A 522 -36.05 -18.90 -6.50
N GLU A 523 -36.39 -17.63 -6.23
CA GLU A 523 -37.31 -17.25 -5.15
C GLU A 523 -38.71 -17.84 -5.36
N LYS A 524 -39.41 -18.21 -4.28
CA LYS A 524 -40.74 -18.84 -4.32
C LYS A 524 -41.82 -18.05 -3.58
N ASN A 525 -41.45 -17.10 -2.74
CA ASN A 525 -42.37 -16.38 -1.84
C ASN A 525 -42.81 -15.01 -2.38
N GLY A 526 -42.83 -14.84 -3.70
CA GLY A 526 -43.18 -13.61 -4.41
C GLY A 526 -41.99 -12.65 -4.53
N PHE A 527 -41.60 -12.31 -5.76
CA PHE A 527 -40.35 -11.58 -6.02
C PHE A 527 -40.32 -10.19 -5.37
N LEU A 528 -41.37 -9.39 -5.59
CA LEU A 528 -41.46 -8.03 -5.03
C LEU A 528 -41.53 -8.03 -3.50
N LYS A 529 -42.24 -9.01 -2.92
CA LYS A 529 -42.31 -9.18 -1.46
C LYS A 529 -40.93 -9.45 -0.88
N THR A 530 -40.15 -10.34 -1.48
CA THR A 530 -38.77 -10.63 -1.07
C THR A 530 -37.86 -9.40 -1.20
N LEU A 531 -38.00 -8.59 -2.25
CA LEU A 531 -37.24 -7.33 -2.38
C LEU A 531 -37.57 -6.34 -1.26
N ALA A 532 -38.85 -6.20 -0.91
CA ALA A 532 -39.29 -5.35 0.19
C ALA A 532 -38.82 -5.87 1.57
N ASP A 533 -38.93 -7.17 1.83
CA ASP A 533 -38.48 -7.79 3.09
C ASP A 533 -36.96 -7.61 3.28
N GLN A 534 -36.16 -7.73 2.21
CA GLN A 534 -34.71 -7.46 2.20
C GLN A 534 -34.32 -6.02 2.61
N ILE A 535 -35.27 -5.09 2.59
CA ILE A 535 -35.04 -3.68 2.95
C ILE A 535 -35.70 -3.35 4.30
N PHE A 536 -36.93 -3.80 4.52
CA PHE A 536 -37.64 -3.49 5.76
C PHE A 536 -37.09 -4.26 6.97
N THR A 537 -36.95 -5.59 6.87
CA THR A 537 -36.80 -6.45 8.06
C THR A 537 -35.55 -7.33 8.00
N SER A 538 -35.25 -7.95 6.86
CA SER A 538 -34.11 -8.86 6.74
C SER A 538 -32.77 -8.14 6.96
N PRO A 539 -31.85 -8.74 7.73
CA PRO A 539 -30.50 -8.20 7.90
C PRO A 539 -29.68 -8.32 6.62
N ILE A 540 -28.73 -7.40 6.42
CA ILE A 540 -27.76 -7.50 5.31
C ILE A 540 -26.55 -8.29 5.78
N LYS A 541 -26.23 -9.39 5.11
CA LYS A 541 -24.94 -10.10 5.26
C LYS A 541 -24.11 -9.85 4.01
N TRP A 542 -23.43 -8.71 3.99
CA TRP A 542 -22.83 -8.17 2.77
C TRP A 542 -21.70 -9.07 2.23
N THR A 543 -20.94 -9.72 3.10
CA THR A 543 -19.93 -10.69 2.68
C THR A 543 -20.54 -11.89 1.94
N SER A 544 -21.72 -12.35 2.36
CA SER A 544 -22.44 -13.43 1.68
C SER A 544 -23.06 -12.95 0.36
N ALA A 545 -23.62 -11.74 0.34
CA ALA A 545 -24.17 -11.13 -0.88
C ALA A 545 -23.09 -10.81 -1.93
N CYS A 546 -21.85 -10.57 -1.50
CA CYS A 546 -20.69 -10.32 -2.35
C CYS A 546 -19.76 -11.53 -2.50
N ALA A 547 -20.21 -12.74 -2.14
CA ALA A 547 -19.50 -13.99 -2.42
C ALA A 547 -19.65 -14.35 -3.91
N PHE A 548 -19.20 -13.42 -4.77
CA PHE A 548 -19.24 -13.58 -6.22
C PHE A 548 -18.36 -14.75 -6.66
N PRO A 549 -18.61 -15.32 -7.84
CA PRO A 549 -17.79 -16.40 -8.38
C PRO A 549 -16.29 -16.07 -8.34
N GLU A 550 -15.44 -17.05 -8.01
CA GLU A 550 -13.98 -16.87 -7.85
C GLU A 550 -13.26 -16.37 -9.12
N ASP A 551 -13.85 -16.61 -10.29
CA ASP A 551 -13.41 -16.15 -11.60
C ASP A 551 -13.87 -14.71 -11.93
N THR A 552 -14.47 -13.99 -10.98
CA THR A 552 -14.84 -12.57 -11.15
C THR A 552 -13.59 -11.72 -11.32
N THR A 553 -13.42 -11.10 -12.48
CA THR A 553 -12.24 -10.27 -12.77
C THR A 553 -12.43 -8.80 -12.40
N HIS A 554 -13.67 -8.31 -12.46
CA HIS A 554 -13.99 -6.90 -12.18
C HIS A 554 -15.34 -6.76 -11.46
N ILE A 555 -15.40 -5.83 -10.51
CA ILE A 555 -16.63 -5.39 -9.85
C ILE A 555 -16.86 -3.93 -10.21
N ILE A 556 -18.07 -3.60 -10.67
CA ILE A 556 -18.47 -2.28 -11.11
C ILE A 556 -19.45 -1.71 -10.09
N ASP A 557 -19.07 -0.62 -9.43
CA ASP A 557 -19.96 0.11 -8.52
C ASP A 557 -20.81 1.13 -9.29
N PHE A 558 -22.12 0.87 -9.31
CA PHE A 558 -23.15 1.76 -9.84
C PHE A 558 -23.83 2.60 -8.73
N GLY A 559 -23.35 2.47 -7.49
CA GLY A 559 -23.80 3.20 -6.32
C GLY A 559 -23.29 4.64 -6.23
N LEU A 560 -23.84 5.37 -5.27
CA LEU A 560 -23.54 6.78 -5.03
C LEU A 560 -22.31 6.99 -4.16
N GLY A 561 -21.68 8.15 -4.28
CA GLY A 561 -20.69 8.63 -3.31
C GLY A 561 -19.23 8.24 -3.56
N THR A 562 -18.89 7.76 -4.76
CA THR A 562 -17.52 7.47 -5.21
C THR A 562 -16.68 6.72 -4.15
N LEU A 563 -15.66 7.35 -3.56
CA LEU A 563 -14.77 6.78 -2.53
C LEU A 563 -15.44 6.58 -1.15
N SER A 564 -16.63 7.14 -0.94
CA SER A 564 -17.47 6.92 0.24
C SER A 564 -18.66 5.99 -0.02
N GLY A 565 -18.79 5.51 -1.26
CA GLY A 565 -19.86 4.61 -1.71
C GLY A 565 -19.63 3.15 -1.35
N ILE A 566 -20.54 2.27 -1.79
CA ILE A 566 -20.46 0.82 -1.51
C ILE A 566 -19.21 0.19 -2.10
N GLY A 567 -18.68 0.74 -3.20
CA GLY A 567 -17.42 0.35 -3.81
C GLY A 567 -16.23 0.46 -2.85
N SER A 568 -16.23 1.40 -1.89
CA SER A 568 -15.18 1.49 -0.86
C SER A 568 -15.30 0.39 0.22
N LEU A 569 -16.52 -0.04 0.53
CA LEU A 569 -16.78 -1.14 1.46
C LEU A 569 -16.38 -2.48 0.82
N VAL A 570 -16.71 -2.67 -0.46
CA VAL A 570 -16.23 -3.79 -1.27
C VAL A 570 -14.72 -3.71 -1.42
N ALA A 571 -14.16 -2.52 -1.69
CA ALA A 571 -12.71 -2.26 -1.77
C ALA A 571 -11.98 -2.60 -0.47
N ARG A 572 -12.55 -2.31 0.71
CA ARG A 572 -12.01 -2.65 2.03
C ARG A 572 -12.00 -4.13 2.33
N ASN A 573 -13.02 -4.84 1.85
CA ASN A 573 -13.02 -6.30 1.85
C ASN A 573 -11.91 -6.86 0.92
N ILE A 574 -11.29 -6.02 0.07
CA ILE A 574 -10.20 -6.37 -0.87
C ILE A 574 -8.96 -5.43 -0.75
N GLU A 575 -8.77 -4.68 0.35
CA GLU A 575 -7.81 -3.54 0.44
C GLU A 575 -6.39 -3.95 0.85
N GLY A 576 -5.40 -3.41 0.12
CA GLY A 576 -3.95 -3.64 0.32
C GLY A 576 -3.00 -2.96 -0.68
N LYS A 577 -3.30 -1.75 -1.22
CA LYS A 577 -2.61 -1.14 -2.41
C LYS A 577 -1.72 0.14 -2.22
N GLY A 578 -1.45 0.64 -0.99
CA GLY A 578 -0.24 1.38 -0.47
C GLY A 578 0.32 2.75 -1.01
N HIS A 579 0.71 3.73 -0.13
CA HIS A 579 1.72 4.85 -0.33
C HIS A 579 2.32 5.45 0.99
N ARG A 580 3.50 6.15 0.95
CA ARG A 580 4.46 6.41 2.10
C ARG A 580 5.57 7.54 1.90
N MET A 581 6.39 7.91 2.94
CA MET A 581 7.69 8.70 2.94
C MET A 581 8.83 8.19 3.94
N VAL A 582 10.13 8.65 3.84
CA VAL A 582 11.44 8.04 4.35
C VAL A 582 12.61 9.05 4.68
N PHE A 583 13.69 8.73 5.48
CA PHE A 583 15.16 9.06 5.29
C PHE A 583 16.23 8.31 6.18
N GLN A 584 17.35 7.80 5.59
CA GLN A 584 18.79 7.66 6.07
C GLN A 584 19.78 7.04 5.01
N TRP A 585 19.31 6.87 3.77
CA TRP A 585 19.83 5.98 2.69
C TRP A 585 21.07 6.48 1.91
N ALA A 586 21.53 7.71 2.12
CA ALA A 586 22.26 8.47 1.10
C ALA A 586 23.68 8.00 0.72
N PHE A 587 24.38 7.21 1.55
CA PHE A 587 25.77 6.80 1.24
C PHE A 587 26.02 5.28 1.20
N GLN A 588 25.33 4.48 2.02
CA GLN A 588 25.57 3.02 2.09
C GLN A 588 25.10 2.30 0.83
N PHE A 589 23.96 2.71 0.27
CA PHE A 589 23.41 2.06 -0.90
C PHE A 589 24.26 2.30 -2.16
N PRO A 590 24.67 3.54 -2.51
CA PRO A 590 25.58 3.76 -3.64
C PRO A 590 26.89 2.97 -3.52
N LEU A 591 27.47 2.90 -2.31
CA LEU A 591 28.69 2.12 -2.07
C LEU A 591 28.46 0.62 -2.32
N TRP A 592 27.34 0.06 -1.88
CA TRP A 592 27.02 -1.34 -2.11
C TRP A 592 26.88 -1.68 -3.59
N LEU A 593 26.25 -0.80 -4.37
CA LEU A 593 26.16 -0.93 -5.82
C LEU A 593 27.54 -0.87 -6.47
N GLN A 594 28.38 0.08 -6.05
CA GLN A 594 29.73 0.25 -6.58
C GLN A 594 30.61 -0.97 -6.29
N MET A 595 30.59 -1.48 -5.06
CA MET A 595 31.30 -2.71 -4.67
C MET A 595 30.90 -3.89 -5.55
N ARG A 596 29.60 -4.06 -5.81
CA ARG A 596 29.14 -5.11 -6.72
C ARG A 596 29.66 -4.90 -8.15
N LYS A 597 29.63 -3.67 -8.67
CA LYS A 597 30.14 -3.30 -10.01
C LYS A 597 31.64 -3.53 -10.13
N GLU A 598 32.40 -3.40 -9.04
CA GLU A 598 33.84 -3.71 -8.97
C GLU A 598 34.15 -5.20 -8.94
N GLY A 599 33.13 -6.07 -8.85
CA GLY A 599 33.26 -7.52 -8.91
C GLY A 599 33.12 -8.23 -7.56
N LEU A 600 32.91 -7.53 -6.45
CA LEU A 600 32.72 -8.20 -5.15
C LEU A 600 31.49 -9.14 -5.17
N PRO A 601 31.55 -10.32 -4.51
CA PRO A 601 30.53 -11.37 -4.58
C PRO A 601 29.28 -11.02 -3.74
N MET A 602 28.62 -9.93 -4.08
CA MET A 602 27.44 -9.39 -3.38
C MET A 602 26.15 -9.87 -4.05
N GLU A 603 25.45 -10.83 -3.47
CA GLU A 603 24.29 -11.44 -4.14
C GLU A 603 22.94 -10.81 -3.83
N GLY A 604 22.82 -10.15 -2.68
CA GLY A 604 21.55 -9.62 -2.18
C GLY A 604 21.73 -8.37 -1.33
N PHE A 605 20.60 -7.71 -1.05
CA PHE A 605 20.55 -6.53 -0.20
C PHE A 605 19.35 -6.61 0.75
N VAL A 606 19.53 -6.33 2.04
CA VAL A 606 18.46 -6.41 3.05
C VAL A 606 18.16 -5.01 3.60
N VAL A 607 16.92 -4.57 3.49
CA VAL A 607 16.41 -3.35 4.13
C VAL A 607 15.68 -3.74 5.42
N ALA A 608 16.15 -3.21 6.54
CA ALA A 608 15.60 -3.48 7.87
C ALA A 608 15.23 -2.17 8.60
N ALA A 609 14.55 -2.29 9.75
CA ALA A 609 14.09 -1.16 10.56
C ALA A 609 13.14 -0.20 9.82
N GLY A 610 12.22 -0.78 9.03
CA GLY A 610 11.24 -0.07 8.23
C GLY A 610 11.27 -0.54 6.77
N ILE A 611 10.09 -0.61 6.15
CA ILE A 611 10.00 -0.87 4.70
C ILE A 611 10.28 0.46 3.95
N PRO A 612 10.50 0.54 2.63
CA PRO A 612 10.44 1.82 1.90
C PRO A 612 9.03 2.06 1.31
N SER A 613 8.83 3.18 0.60
CA SER A 613 7.64 3.37 -0.25
C SER A 613 7.76 2.51 -1.51
N THR A 614 6.69 2.36 -2.30
CA THR A 614 6.74 1.59 -3.55
C THR A 614 7.65 2.28 -4.58
N GLU A 615 7.64 3.61 -4.62
CA GLU A 615 8.45 4.44 -5.51
C GLU A 615 9.93 4.35 -5.15
N LYS A 616 10.27 4.50 -3.85
CA LYS A 616 11.65 4.29 -3.38
C LYS A 616 12.07 2.83 -3.58
N ALA A 617 11.17 1.88 -3.26
CA ALA A 617 11.12 0.51 -3.76
C ALA A 617 11.77 0.30 -5.12
N LYS A 618 11.13 0.95 -6.10
CA LYS A 618 11.47 0.86 -7.51
C LYS A 618 12.86 1.42 -7.82
N GLU A 619 13.24 2.55 -7.22
CA GLU A 619 14.58 3.12 -7.35
C GLU A 619 15.65 2.16 -6.81
N ILE A 620 15.42 1.59 -5.62
CA ILE A 620 16.33 0.62 -5.00
C ILE A 620 16.50 -0.59 -5.90
N ILE A 621 15.39 -1.20 -6.32
CA ILE A 621 15.40 -2.40 -7.17
C ILE A 621 16.04 -2.10 -8.52
N ALA A 622 15.83 -0.92 -9.11
CA ALA A 622 16.48 -0.53 -10.35
C ALA A 622 18.01 -0.46 -10.19
N GLY A 623 18.51 0.19 -9.13
CA GLY A 623 19.94 0.26 -8.84
C GLY A 623 20.56 -1.12 -8.57
N LEU A 624 19.87 -1.98 -7.79
CA LEU A 624 20.29 -3.36 -7.55
C LEU A 624 20.36 -4.17 -8.86
N ARG A 625 19.35 -4.02 -9.73
CA ARG A 625 19.29 -4.68 -11.04
C ARG A 625 20.46 -4.24 -11.93
N GLU A 626 20.74 -2.94 -12.01
CA GLU A 626 21.83 -2.38 -12.80
C GLU A 626 23.20 -2.86 -12.31
N ALA A 627 23.39 -2.98 -10.99
CA ALA A 627 24.61 -3.52 -10.43
C ALA A 627 24.74 -5.06 -10.57
N GLY A 628 23.69 -5.77 -11.01
CA GLY A 628 23.72 -7.24 -11.10
C GLY A 628 23.58 -7.94 -9.74
N ILE A 629 22.81 -7.35 -8.82
CA ILE A 629 22.38 -7.96 -7.55
C ILE A 629 21.10 -8.76 -7.77
N LYS A 630 21.01 -9.98 -7.23
CA LYS A 630 20.01 -10.99 -7.61
C LYS A 630 18.67 -10.82 -6.91
N HIS A 631 18.64 -10.23 -5.71
CA HIS A 631 17.41 -10.11 -4.91
C HIS A 631 17.50 -8.98 -3.88
N VAL A 632 16.33 -8.53 -3.42
CA VAL A 632 16.19 -7.61 -2.28
C VAL A 632 15.39 -8.30 -1.19
N SER A 633 15.73 -8.06 0.07
CA SER A 633 14.97 -8.52 1.23
C SER A 633 14.43 -7.35 2.04
N PHE A 634 13.26 -7.52 2.61
CA PHE A 634 12.63 -6.57 3.51
C PHE A 634 12.26 -7.26 4.82
N LYS A 635 12.47 -6.58 5.96
CA LYS A 635 12.08 -7.06 7.30
C LYS A 635 10.88 -6.29 7.85
N PRO A 636 9.63 -6.67 7.50
CA PRO A 636 8.45 -6.03 8.06
C PRO A 636 8.24 -6.46 9.52
N GLY A 637 7.93 -5.49 10.39
CA GLY A 637 7.60 -5.73 11.80
C GLY A 637 6.10 -5.64 12.13
N SER A 638 5.25 -5.40 11.13
CA SER A 638 3.79 -5.22 11.28
C SER A 638 3.05 -5.72 10.04
N VAL A 639 1.73 -5.91 10.17
CA VAL A 639 0.82 -6.26 9.06
C VAL A 639 0.93 -5.25 7.90
N ASP A 640 0.95 -3.95 8.22
CA ASP A 640 1.08 -2.90 7.19
C ASP A 640 2.47 -2.93 6.53
N GLY A 641 3.51 -3.28 7.29
CA GLY A 641 4.82 -3.56 6.73
C GLY A 641 4.79 -4.70 5.71
N ILE A 642 4.13 -5.81 6.04
CA ILE A 642 3.97 -6.95 5.12
C ILE A 642 3.22 -6.53 3.86
N ARG A 643 2.09 -5.82 4.00
CA ARG A 643 1.32 -5.30 2.87
C ARG A 643 2.13 -4.36 1.99
N GLN A 644 2.99 -3.53 2.57
CA GLN A 644 3.89 -2.68 1.80
C GLN A 644 4.91 -3.50 1.00
N VAL A 645 5.44 -4.60 1.56
CA VAL A 645 6.32 -5.53 0.82
C VAL A 645 5.56 -6.20 -0.33
N ILE A 646 4.30 -6.58 -0.12
CA ILE A 646 3.42 -7.11 -1.18
C ILE A 646 3.28 -6.09 -2.32
N ASN A 647 3.02 -4.81 -2.00
CA ASN A 647 2.94 -3.75 -3.01
C ASN A 647 4.25 -3.53 -3.76
N ILE A 648 5.39 -3.61 -3.07
CA ILE A 648 6.71 -3.54 -3.70
C ILE A 648 6.91 -4.72 -4.66
N ALA A 649 6.54 -5.94 -4.26
CA ALA A 649 6.64 -7.12 -5.11
C ALA A 649 5.70 -7.04 -6.32
N ALA A 650 4.47 -6.58 -6.13
CA ALA A 650 3.49 -6.34 -7.20
C ALA A 650 3.98 -5.32 -8.24
N ALA A 651 4.68 -4.27 -7.79
CA ALA A 651 5.25 -3.24 -8.66
C ALA A 651 6.54 -3.70 -9.39
N ASN A 652 7.15 -4.82 -8.99
CA ASN A 652 8.41 -5.34 -9.55
C ASN A 652 8.33 -6.86 -9.80
N PRO A 653 7.37 -7.33 -10.62
CA PRO A 653 7.04 -8.77 -10.75
C PRO A 653 8.18 -9.62 -11.31
N ASP A 654 9.16 -9.01 -11.97
CA ASP A 654 10.33 -9.66 -12.57
C ASP A 654 11.54 -9.76 -11.62
N PHE A 655 11.48 -9.14 -10.43
CA PHE A 655 12.59 -9.11 -9.48
C PHE A 655 12.26 -9.89 -8.20
N PRO A 656 13.17 -10.77 -7.72
CA PRO A 656 12.94 -11.51 -6.48
C PRO A 656 12.93 -10.59 -5.24
N VAL A 657 11.85 -10.66 -4.48
CA VAL A 657 11.65 -9.92 -3.23
C VAL A 657 11.49 -10.92 -2.09
N ILE A 658 12.35 -10.86 -1.07
CA ILE A 658 12.28 -11.72 0.10
C ILE A 658 11.58 -10.96 1.24
N CYS A 659 10.44 -11.47 1.70
CA CYS A 659 9.78 -11.01 2.91
C CYS A 659 10.33 -11.80 4.11
N GLN A 660 11.19 -11.17 4.91
CA GLN A 660 11.76 -11.76 6.12
C GLN A 660 10.88 -11.39 7.33
N TRP A 661 9.82 -12.16 7.58
CA TRP A 661 8.92 -11.93 8.69
C TRP A 661 9.57 -12.32 10.02
N THR A 662 9.55 -11.40 10.99
CA THR A 662 9.98 -11.64 12.36
C THR A 662 8.98 -11.05 13.35
N GLY A 663 8.35 -11.89 14.16
CA GLY A 663 7.44 -11.46 15.23
C GLY A 663 8.15 -10.87 16.46
N GLY A 664 7.39 -10.44 17.46
CA GLY A 664 7.90 -9.76 18.65
C GLY A 664 8.82 -10.60 19.55
N ARG A 665 8.80 -11.91 19.41
CA ARG A 665 9.71 -12.84 20.12
C ARG A 665 11.15 -12.90 19.58
N ALA A 666 11.52 -12.03 18.64
CA ALA A 666 12.88 -11.97 18.08
C ALA A 666 13.92 -11.44 19.08
N GLY A 667 15.18 -11.83 18.93
CA GLY A 667 16.30 -11.26 19.69
C GLY A 667 16.72 -9.90 19.12
N GLY A 668 17.18 -8.99 19.98
CA GLY A 668 17.49 -7.63 19.56
C GLY A 668 16.24 -6.74 19.49
N HIS A 669 16.24 -5.75 18.59
CA HIS A 669 15.05 -4.94 18.33
C HIS A 669 13.91 -5.82 17.85
N HIS A 670 12.73 -5.65 18.43
CA HIS A 670 11.56 -6.46 18.10
C HIS A 670 10.30 -5.61 18.01
N SER A 671 9.29 -6.10 17.29
CA SER A 671 7.95 -5.52 17.33
C SER A 671 7.22 -5.93 18.61
N CYS A 672 6.06 -5.34 18.84
CA CYS A 672 5.12 -5.80 19.87
C CYS A 672 4.09 -6.78 19.29
N GLU A 673 4.30 -7.30 18.07
CA GLU A 673 3.33 -8.16 17.37
C GLU A 673 3.47 -9.62 17.78
N ASP A 674 2.33 -10.32 17.78
CA ASP A 674 2.31 -11.78 17.78
C ASP A 674 3.03 -12.34 16.53
N PHE A 675 3.61 -13.53 16.66
CA PHE A 675 4.37 -14.15 15.57
C PHE A 675 3.48 -14.74 14.47
N HIS A 676 2.29 -15.25 14.79
CA HIS A 676 1.44 -15.98 13.83
C HIS A 676 0.38 -15.09 13.20
N GLN A 677 -0.31 -14.25 13.98
CA GLN A 677 -1.46 -13.46 13.54
C GLN A 677 -1.19 -12.61 12.28
N PRO A 678 -0.07 -11.88 12.16
CA PRO A 678 0.20 -11.09 10.96
C PRO A 678 0.35 -11.93 9.69
N ILE A 679 0.90 -13.15 9.80
CA ILE A 679 0.98 -14.07 8.67
C ILE A 679 -0.39 -14.62 8.32
N LEU A 680 -1.18 -15.08 9.30
CA LEU A 680 -2.54 -15.57 9.06
C LEU A 680 -3.40 -14.53 8.30
N ALA A 681 -3.24 -13.25 8.63
CA ALA A 681 -3.96 -12.15 8.00
C ALA A 681 -3.47 -11.79 6.58
N THR A 682 -2.28 -12.23 6.17
CA THR A 682 -1.63 -11.76 4.92
C THR A 682 -1.13 -12.87 4.01
N TYR A 683 -1.15 -14.14 4.45
CA TYR A 683 -0.54 -15.27 3.75
C TYR A 683 -1.09 -15.45 2.32
N ALA A 684 -2.41 -15.37 2.13
CA ALA A 684 -3.02 -15.47 0.81
C ALA A 684 -2.54 -14.34 -0.14
N SER A 685 -2.48 -13.10 0.36
CA SER A 685 -1.98 -11.96 -0.41
C SER A 685 -0.48 -12.07 -0.75
N ILE A 686 0.31 -12.68 0.14
CA ILE A 686 1.72 -13.00 -0.12
C ILE A 686 1.80 -14.01 -1.28
N ARG A 687 1.06 -15.11 -1.19
CA ARG A 687 1.11 -16.21 -2.17
C ARG A 687 0.55 -15.84 -3.55
N ASN A 688 -0.22 -14.76 -3.67
CA ASN A 688 -0.65 -14.21 -4.96
C ASN A 688 0.49 -13.62 -5.82
N HIS A 689 1.72 -13.52 -5.29
CA HIS A 689 2.86 -12.93 -5.98
C HIS A 689 4.02 -13.92 -6.07
N SER A 690 4.28 -14.48 -7.25
CA SER A 690 5.27 -15.55 -7.46
C SER A 690 6.74 -15.11 -7.31
N ASN A 691 7.00 -13.80 -7.32
CA ASN A 691 8.30 -13.20 -7.07
C ASN A 691 8.55 -12.89 -5.58
N LEU A 692 7.55 -13.08 -4.72
CA LEU A 692 7.63 -12.83 -3.30
C LEU A 692 7.96 -14.11 -2.53
N ILE A 693 9.17 -14.16 -1.95
CA ILE A 693 9.71 -15.31 -1.21
C ILE A 693 9.47 -15.05 0.29
N LEU A 694 8.72 -15.92 0.95
CA LEU A 694 8.36 -15.77 2.36
C LEU A 694 9.33 -16.55 3.25
N VAL A 695 10.21 -15.82 3.96
CA VAL A 695 11.16 -16.37 4.92
C VAL A 695 10.73 -16.00 6.33
N VAL A 696 10.74 -16.96 7.24
CA VAL A 696 10.33 -16.75 8.63
C VAL A 696 11.50 -16.78 9.59
N GLY A 697 11.46 -15.95 10.62
CA GLY A 697 12.43 -15.93 11.69
C GLY A 697 11.83 -15.48 13.01
N SER A 698 12.57 -15.70 14.09
CA SER A 698 12.20 -15.49 15.50
C SER A 698 11.72 -16.78 16.19
N GLY A 699 12.57 -17.29 17.08
CA GLY A 699 12.26 -18.44 17.94
C GLY A 699 12.80 -19.79 17.48
N PHE A 700 13.42 -19.88 16.30
CA PHE A 700 13.88 -21.16 15.74
C PHE A 700 15.31 -21.55 16.15
N GLY A 701 15.56 -22.86 16.25
CA GLY A 701 16.92 -23.38 16.45
C GLY A 701 17.13 -24.89 16.29
N SER A 702 16.14 -25.65 15.83
CA SER A 702 16.28 -27.10 15.57
C SER A 702 15.56 -27.51 14.26
N ALA A 703 15.54 -28.81 13.94
CA ALA A 703 14.74 -29.30 12.82
C ALA A 703 13.26 -29.47 13.22
N GLU A 704 13.02 -29.86 14.47
CA GLU A 704 11.71 -30.17 15.06
C GLU A 704 10.75 -28.98 15.04
N ASP A 705 11.25 -27.79 15.36
CA ASP A 705 10.50 -26.54 15.41
C ASP A 705 10.38 -25.88 14.03
N VAL A 706 11.32 -26.14 13.12
CA VAL A 706 11.33 -25.60 11.75
C VAL A 706 10.40 -26.38 10.83
N TYR A 707 10.40 -27.70 10.92
CA TYR A 707 9.69 -28.59 10.00
C TYR A 707 8.18 -28.28 9.84
N PRO A 708 7.42 -27.99 10.92
CA PRO A 708 6.01 -27.61 10.79
C PRO A 708 5.77 -26.34 9.97
N TYR A 709 6.75 -25.42 9.91
CA TYR A 709 6.64 -24.17 9.15
C TYR A 709 7.00 -24.37 7.68
N LEU A 710 7.96 -25.24 7.36
CA LEU A 710 8.28 -25.57 5.97
C LEU A 710 7.17 -26.39 5.29
N THR A 711 6.53 -27.30 6.02
CA THR A 711 5.39 -28.10 5.53
C THR A 711 4.07 -27.33 5.55
N GLY A 712 3.96 -26.29 6.37
CA GLY A 712 2.72 -25.56 6.59
C GLY A 712 1.80 -26.19 7.63
N GLN A 713 2.19 -27.31 8.24
CA GLN A 713 1.43 -28.01 9.27
C GLN A 713 1.05 -27.10 10.47
N TRP A 714 1.91 -26.12 10.80
CA TRP A 714 1.71 -25.22 11.94
C TRP A 714 0.36 -24.51 11.94
N SER A 715 -0.14 -24.10 10.76
CA SER A 715 -1.36 -23.31 10.64
C SER A 715 -2.59 -24.16 10.87
N ARG A 716 -2.56 -25.40 10.36
CA ARG A 716 -3.59 -26.42 10.59
C ARG A 716 -3.68 -26.82 12.05
N ASP A 717 -2.57 -27.25 12.63
CA ASP A 717 -2.57 -27.82 13.99
C ASP A 717 -2.88 -26.79 15.08
N ARG A 718 -2.49 -25.53 14.87
CA ARG A 718 -2.63 -24.47 15.89
C ARG A 718 -3.85 -23.59 15.70
N PHE A 719 -4.32 -23.41 14.47
CA PHE A 719 -5.34 -22.41 14.14
C PHE A 719 -6.50 -22.95 13.31
N ASP A 720 -6.52 -24.25 13.00
CA ASP A 720 -7.59 -24.92 12.23
C ASP A 720 -7.84 -24.25 10.86
N VAL A 721 -6.75 -23.89 10.17
CA VAL A 721 -6.77 -23.34 8.80
C VAL A 721 -5.89 -24.17 7.86
N GLU A 722 -5.98 -23.91 6.54
CA GLU A 722 -5.18 -24.62 5.54
C GLU A 722 -3.67 -24.52 5.78
N MET A 723 -2.92 -25.50 5.23
CA MET A 723 -1.46 -25.55 5.40
C MET A 723 -0.78 -24.33 4.75
N MET A 724 0.01 -23.62 5.54
CA MET A 724 0.70 -22.39 5.12
C MET A 724 2.22 -22.56 5.14
N PRO A 725 2.82 -23.30 4.17
CA PRO A 725 4.26 -23.52 4.14
C PRO A 725 5.05 -22.22 3.99
N PHE A 726 6.25 -22.16 4.54
CA PHE A 726 7.21 -21.08 4.36
C PHE A 726 8.31 -21.50 3.39
N ASP A 727 8.89 -20.54 2.66
CA ASP A 727 9.92 -20.82 1.63
C ASP A 727 11.32 -20.96 2.24
N GLY A 728 11.51 -20.49 3.46
CA GLY A 728 12.77 -20.61 4.18
C GLY A 728 12.68 -20.13 5.63
N VAL A 729 13.73 -20.41 6.39
CA VAL A 729 13.87 -19.99 7.79
C VAL A 729 15.20 -19.27 7.98
N LEU A 730 15.18 -18.21 8.79
CA LEU A 730 16.39 -17.48 9.21
C LEU A 730 16.72 -17.73 10.69
N PHE A 731 18.01 -17.90 10.98
CA PHE A 731 18.55 -18.10 12.33
C PHE A 731 19.47 -16.95 12.70
N ALA A 732 19.24 -16.32 13.85
CA ALA A 732 20.08 -15.25 14.38
C ALA A 732 20.58 -15.60 15.78
N SER A 733 19.68 -15.55 16.77
CA SER A 733 19.97 -15.87 18.18
C SER A 733 20.68 -17.21 18.37
N ARG A 734 20.27 -18.26 17.65
CA ARG A 734 20.89 -19.60 17.69
C ARG A 734 22.35 -19.59 17.23
N MET A 735 22.71 -18.72 16.28
CA MET A 735 24.04 -18.66 15.68
C MET A 735 25.06 -17.91 16.54
N MET A 736 24.62 -17.14 17.54
CA MET A 736 25.53 -16.36 18.39
C MET A 736 26.43 -17.20 19.28
N VAL A 737 26.08 -18.47 19.52
CA VAL A 737 26.94 -19.41 20.27
C VAL A 737 27.85 -20.25 19.38
N ALA A 738 27.75 -20.09 18.05
CA ALA A 738 28.61 -20.81 17.12
C ALA A 738 30.08 -20.52 17.43
N LYS A 739 30.94 -21.52 17.28
CA LYS A 739 32.37 -21.44 17.60
C LYS A 739 33.05 -20.26 16.88
N GLU A 740 32.72 -20.04 15.61
CA GLU A 740 33.28 -18.98 14.76
C GLU A 740 32.70 -17.59 15.05
N ALA A 741 31.59 -17.49 15.79
CA ALA A 741 31.03 -16.19 16.15
C ALA A 741 32.00 -15.41 17.04
N ALA A 742 32.18 -14.11 16.76
CA ALA A 742 33.08 -13.21 17.48
C ALA A 742 32.62 -12.91 18.93
N THR A 743 31.43 -13.36 19.32
CA THR A 743 30.97 -13.29 20.71
C THR A 743 32.01 -13.91 21.66
N SER A 744 32.39 -13.17 22.70
CA SER A 744 33.40 -13.61 23.66
C SER A 744 32.98 -14.93 24.34
N GLN A 745 33.95 -15.80 24.66
CA GLN A 745 33.66 -17.14 25.20
C GLN A 745 32.81 -17.10 26.48
N SER A 746 33.14 -16.22 27.43
CA SER A 746 32.39 -16.04 28.68
C SER A 746 30.96 -15.52 28.45
N VAL A 747 30.73 -14.79 27.35
CA VAL A 747 29.41 -14.32 26.91
C VAL A 747 28.60 -15.47 26.29
N LYS A 748 29.22 -16.32 25.46
CA LYS A 748 28.58 -17.54 24.93
C LYS A 748 28.08 -18.45 26.07
N GLU A 749 28.85 -18.59 27.14
CA GLU A 749 28.44 -19.34 28.33
C GLU A 749 27.18 -18.77 29.01
N LEU A 750 27.03 -17.43 29.03
CA LEU A 750 25.80 -16.82 29.56
C LEU A 750 24.59 -17.08 28.66
N ILE A 751 24.79 -17.09 27.34
CA ILE A 751 23.73 -17.43 26.38
C ILE A 751 23.27 -18.87 26.61
N VAL A 752 24.20 -19.82 26.72
CA VAL A 752 23.89 -21.24 26.97
C VAL A 752 23.18 -21.47 28.31
N LYS A 753 23.47 -20.65 29.33
CA LYS A 753 22.81 -20.71 30.65
C LYS A 753 21.37 -20.21 30.63
N ALA A 754 20.97 -19.41 29.64
CA ALA A 754 19.60 -18.90 29.57
C ALA A 754 18.64 -20.03 29.17
N ALA A 755 17.63 -20.28 30.01
CA ALA A 755 16.70 -21.39 29.81
C ALA A 755 15.78 -21.21 28.60
N GLY A 756 15.47 -19.95 28.24
CA GLY A 756 14.43 -19.60 27.27
C GLY A 756 13.01 -19.87 27.77
N VAL A 757 12.04 -19.62 26.91
CA VAL A 757 10.61 -19.87 27.15
C VAL A 757 9.90 -20.34 25.89
N PRO A 758 8.78 -21.07 26.02
CA PRO A 758 7.91 -21.32 24.88
C PRO A 758 7.22 -20.02 24.43
N ASP A 759 6.61 -20.07 23.25
CA ASP A 759 5.99 -18.92 22.58
C ASP A 759 4.95 -18.22 23.45
N GLU A 760 4.09 -18.95 24.15
CA GLU A 760 2.95 -18.38 24.90
C GLU A 760 3.39 -17.52 26.09
N LYS A 761 4.68 -17.53 26.44
CA LYS A 761 5.24 -16.83 27.60
C LYS A 761 6.22 -15.72 27.25
N TRP A 762 6.52 -15.50 25.97
CA TRP A 762 7.56 -14.54 25.58
C TRP A 762 7.24 -13.11 26.03
N GLU A 763 5.97 -12.68 26.01
CA GLU A 763 5.57 -11.32 26.42
C GLU A 763 5.88 -11.00 27.90
N GLY A 764 6.16 -12.02 28.73
CA GLY A 764 6.61 -11.79 30.10
C GLY A 764 7.90 -10.97 30.21
N THR A 765 8.71 -10.91 29.14
CA THR A 765 9.97 -10.14 29.07
C THR A 765 9.78 -8.63 29.23
N TYR A 766 8.61 -8.08 28.87
CA TYR A 766 8.30 -6.66 29.06
C TYR A 766 8.23 -6.28 30.54
N ASP A 767 7.70 -7.19 31.37
CA ASP A 767 7.42 -6.93 32.77
C ASP A 767 8.56 -7.41 33.68
N ARG A 768 9.24 -8.51 33.35
CA ARG A 768 10.29 -9.13 34.18
C ARG A 768 11.25 -10.03 33.41
N GLU A 769 12.33 -10.44 34.06
CA GLU A 769 13.19 -11.52 33.55
C GLU A 769 12.37 -12.80 33.32
N THR A 770 12.40 -13.28 32.08
CA THR A 770 11.62 -14.42 31.60
C THR A 770 12.53 -15.29 30.73
N GLY A 771 12.83 -16.52 31.19
CA GLY A 771 13.75 -17.42 30.49
C GLY A 771 15.22 -16.95 30.45
N GLY A 772 15.61 -16.02 31.32
CA GLY A 772 16.92 -15.38 31.30
C GLY A 772 17.01 -14.16 30.36
N ILE A 773 15.90 -13.76 29.74
CA ILE A 773 15.78 -12.60 28.84
C ILE A 773 14.89 -11.53 29.47
N ILE A 774 15.16 -10.26 29.19
CA ILE A 774 14.33 -9.12 29.58
C ILE A 774 14.28 -8.08 28.45
N THR A 775 13.15 -7.38 28.32
CA THR A 775 13.00 -6.28 27.35
C THR A 775 13.42 -4.96 27.99
N VAL A 776 14.29 -4.24 27.31
CA VAL A 776 14.70 -2.87 27.65
C VAL A 776 14.42 -1.92 26.48
N THR A 777 14.40 -0.62 26.76
CA THR A 777 14.14 0.41 25.75
C THR A 777 15.45 0.95 25.18
N SER A 778 15.56 0.99 23.85
CA SER A 778 16.69 1.55 23.13
C SER A 778 16.84 3.07 23.35
N GLU A 779 17.89 3.68 22.80
CA GLU A 779 18.01 5.14 22.77
C GLU A 779 16.95 5.81 21.88
N LEU A 780 16.41 5.08 20.90
CA LEU A 780 15.36 5.52 19.97
C LEU A 780 13.93 5.24 20.50
N GLY A 781 13.81 4.65 21.69
CA GLY A 781 12.50 4.35 22.28
C GLY A 781 11.85 3.07 21.73
N GLU A 782 12.64 2.16 21.15
CA GLU A 782 12.21 0.87 20.61
C GLU A 782 12.54 -0.26 21.60
N PRO A 783 11.72 -1.32 21.70
CA PRO A 783 11.99 -2.42 22.61
C PRO A 783 13.10 -3.35 22.07
N ILE A 784 13.96 -3.83 22.97
CA ILE A 784 15.09 -4.71 22.68
C ILE A 784 15.11 -5.88 23.68
N HIS A 785 15.13 -7.11 23.17
CA HIS A 785 15.38 -8.31 23.99
C HIS A 785 16.88 -8.49 24.25
N LYS A 786 17.24 -8.61 25.53
CA LYS A 786 18.61 -8.84 25.99
C LYS A 786 18.66 -9.91 27.08
N ILE A 787 19.79 -10.63 27.20
CA ILE A 787 20.09 -11.46 28.37
C ILE A 787 20.03 -10.57 29.62
N ALA A 788 19.36 -11.05 30.67
CA ALA A 788 19.13 -10.34 31.92
C ALA A 788 20.38 -10.33 32.83
N THR A 789 21.49 -9.83 32.30
CA THR A 789 22.72 -9.58 33.06
C THR A 789 22.50 -8.49 34.13
N ARG A 790 23.43 -8.34 35.08
CA ARG A 790 23.34 -7.26 36.08
C ARG A 790 23.27 -5.89 35.41
N GLY A 791 24.07 -5.66 34.37
CA GLY A 791 24.06 -4.41 33.61
C GLY A 791 22.71 -4.14 32.92
N ILE A 792 22.07 -5.16 32.35
CA ILE A 792 20.76 -5.02 31.70
C ILE A 792 19.62 -4.87 32.71
N LYS A 793 19.71 -5.50 33.88
CA LYS A 793 18.77 -5.27 34.98
C LYS A 793 18.84 -3.82 35.48
N LEU A 794 20.04 -3.26 35.59
CA LEU A 794 20.21 -1.83 35.88
C LEU A 794 19.64 -0.94 34.77
N TRP A 795 19.84 -1.31 33.50
CA TRP A 795 19.25 -0.59 32.37
C TRP A 795 17.71 -0.57 32.50
N LYS A 796 17.08 -1.72 32.72
CA LYS A 796 15.63 -1.83 32.90
C LYS A 796 15.12 -0.95 34.05
N GLU A 797 15.83 -0.98 35.17
CA GLU A 797 15.52 -0.12 36.33
C GLU A 797 15.59 1.37 35.96
N PHE A 798 16.60 1.80 35.20
CA PHE A 798 16.71 3.18 34.73
C PHE A 798 15.66 3.55 33.68
N ASP A 799 15.20 2.61 32.85
CA ASP A 799 14.06 2.81 31.95
C ASP A 799 12.78 3.14 32.73
N GLU A 800 12.56 2.49 33.87
CA GLU A 800 11.37 2.63 34.72
C GLU A 800 11.47 3.80 35.71
N THR A 801 12.68 4.31 35.94
CA THR A 801 12.95 5.42 36.87
C THR A 801 13.34 6.68 36.10
N VAL A 802 14.64 6.91 35.88
CA VAL A 802 15.16 8.17 35.34
C VAL A 802 14.75 8.43 33.89
N PHE A 803 14.67 7.40 33.03
CA PHE A 803 14.31 7.60 31.62
C PHE A 803 12.79 7.68 31.40
N ALA A 804 11.97 7.21 32.33
CA ALA A 804 10.53 7.44 32.34
C ALA A 804 10.17 8.91 32.64
N LEU A 805 11.07 9.66 33.29
CA LEU A 805 10.86 11.08 33.57
C LEU A 805 11.02 11.94 32.30
N PRO A 806 10.24 13.03 32.18
CA PRO A 806 10.48 14.07 31.18
C PRO A 806 11.92 14.58 31.25
N ARG A 807 12.52 14.89 30.09
CA ARG A 807 13.96 15.26 29.98
C ARG A 807 14.38 16.36 30.95
N GLU A 808 13.52 17.37 31.13
CA GLU A 808 13.70 18.51 32.05
C GLU A 808 13.91 18.09 33.52
N LYS A 809 13.30 16.97 33.94
CA LYS A 809 13.30 16.50 35.33
C LYS A 809 14.43 15.52 35.65
N ARG A 810 15.14 15.03 34.63
CA ARG A 810 16.16 13.98 34.79
C ARG A 810 17.36 14.46 35.57
N ALA A 811 17.87 15.67 35.28
CA ALA A 811 19.03 16.23 35.96
C ALA A 811 18.79 16.38 37.48
N ALA A 812 17.63 16.88 37.88
CA ALA A 812 17.27 17.01 39.29
C ALA A 812 17.15 15.65 40.01
N TRP A 813 16.58 14.65 39.33
CA TRP A 813 16.52 13.29 39.88
C TRP A 813 17.92 12.67 40.03
N LEU A 814 18.78 12.85 39.03
CA LEU A 814 20.16 12.36 39.04
C LEU A 814 20.97 12.99 40.17
N GLU A 815 20.81 14.29 40.43
CA GLU A 815 21.49 14.97 41.53
C GLU A 815 21.08 14.40 42.90
N THR A 816 19.79 14.13 43.09
CA THR A 816 19.27 13.57 44.36
C THR A 816 19.63 12.09 44.58
N HIS A 817 19.95 11.35 43.52
CA HIS A 817 20.28 9.91 43.56
C HIS A 817 21.71 9.62 43.10
N LYS A 818 22.58 10.63 43.11
CA LYS A 818 23.92 10.59 42.52
C LYS A 818 24.77 9.43 43.02
N ASP A 819 24.90 9.30 44.33
CA ASP A 819 25.69 8.24 44.98
C ASP A 819 25.19 6.84 44.59
N TYR A 820 23.86 6.69 44.52
CA TYR A 820 23.22 5.44 44.12
C TYR A 820 23.55 5.10 42.66
N VAL A 821 23.36 6.04 41.75
CA VAL A 821 23.62 5.86 40.31
C VAL A 821 25.09 5.51 40.08
N ILE A 822 26.01 6.28 40.66
CA ILE A 822 27.47 6.05 40.53
C ILE A 822 27.86 4.66 41.06
N LYS A 823 27.34 4.28 42.23
CA LYS A 823 27.59 2.95 42.81
C LYS A 823 27.13 1.84 41.88
N ARG A 824 25.92 1.94 41.33
CA ARG A 824 25.36 0.93 40.42
C ARG A 824 26.11 0.87 39.09
N LEU A 825 26.49 2.01 38.51
CA LEU A 825 27.30 2.06 37.28
C LEU A 825 28.65 1.33 37.47
N ASN A 826 29.37 1.63 38.55
CA ASN A 826 30.66 1.01 38.83
C ASN A 826 30.56 -0.48 39.17
N ALA A 827 29.49 -0.92 39.82
CA ALA A 827 29.31 -2.31 40.21
C ALA A 827 28.80 -3.21 39.07
N ASP A 828 27.84 -2.71 38.28
CA ASP A 828 27.00 -3.57 37.44
C ASP A 828 27.04 -3.26 35.94
N PHE A 829 27.46 -2.07 35.53
CA PHE A 829 27.32 -1.64 34.13
C PHE A 829 28.64 -1.71 33.35
N GLN A 830 28.52 -1.85 32.02
CA GLN A 830 29.66 -1.87 31.11
C GLN A 830 30.36 -0.51 30.95
N LYS A 831 29.67 0.59 31.30
CA LYS A 831 30.25 1.94 31.35
C LYS A 831 30.30 2.42 32.80
N PRO A 832 31.47 2.39 33.46
CA PRO A 832 31.61 2.86 34.82
C PRO A 832 31.49 4.39 34.89
N TRP A 833 31.35 4.92 36.10
CA TRP A 833 31.57 6.33 36.37
C TRP A 833 33.04 6.68 36.11
N PHE A 834 33.29 7.77 35.40
CA PHE A 834 34.65 8.16 35.04
C PHE A 834 35.42 8.65 36.26
N ALA A 835 34.89 9.64 36.98
CA ALA A 835 35.68 10.40 37.94
C ALA A 835 35.99 9.62 39.22
N GLU A 836 37.27 9.46 39.52
CA GLU A 836 37.80 8.65 40.62
C GLU A 836 39.00 9.37 41.24
N LYS A 837 38.99 9.53 42.57
CA LYS A 837 40.08 10.08 43.36
C LYS A 837 40.46 9.09 44.46
N ASP A 838 41.74 8.71 44.53
CA ASP A 838 42.25 7.72 45.48
C ASP A 838 41.45 6.39 45.51
N GLY A 839 40.96 5.94 44.36
CA GLY A 839 40.16 4.71 44.27
C GLY A 839 38.68 4.86 44.64
N GLN A 840 38.22 6.06 45.00
CA GLN A 840 36.84 6.36 45.36
C GLN A 840 36.16 7.25 44.31
N PRO A 841 34.84 7.14 44.09
CA PRO A 841 34.13 8.05 43.19
C PRO A 841 34.26 9.51 43.61
N ALA A 842 34.47 10.39 42.64
CA ALA A 842 34.64 11.83 42.83
C ALA A 842 33.96 12.62 41.69
N GLU A 843 34.05 13.95 41.71
CA GLU A 843 33.69 14.80 40.58
C GLU A 843 34.88 15.07 39.65
N LEU A 844 34.60 15.41 38.39
CA LEU A 844 35.65 15.84 37.45
C LEU A 844 36.49 17.00 37.98
N GLY A 845 35.87 17.94 38.71
CA GLY A 845 36.54 19.09 39.31
C GLY A 845 37.41 18.74 40.52
N ASP A 846 37.27 17.55 41.10
CA ASP A 846 38.09 17.10 42.24
C ASP A 846 39.35 16.35 41.79
N MET A 847 39.36 15.87 40.54
CA MET A 847 40.47 15.13 39.95
C MET A 847 41.59 16.06 39.53
N THR A 848 42.81 15.58 39.63
CA THR A 848 43.98 16.22 39.02
C THR A 848 44.11 15.86 37.55
N TYR A 849 44.86 16.66 36.78
CA TYR A 849 45.12 16.36 35.37
C TYR A 849 45.77 14.98 35.19
N GLN A 850 46.70 14.58 36.06
CA GLN A 850 47.32 13.26 36.01
C GLN A 850 46.31 12.14 36.30
N GLU A 851 45.44 12.31 37.28
CA GLU A 851 44.40 11.32 37.60
C GLU A 851 43.45 11.10 36.42
N THR A 852 43.05 12.16 35.70
CA THR A 852 42.20 12.00 34.50
C THR A 852 42.88 11.22 33.38
N VAL A 853 44.16 11.47 33.11
CA VAL A 853 44.92 10.71 32.10
C VAL A 853 45.06 9.24 32.51
N ASN A 854 45.43 8.98 33.77
CA ASN A 854 45.54 7.61 34.28
C ASN A 854 44.21 6.86 34.16
N ARG A 855 43.09 7.54 34.46
CA ARG A 855 41.75 6.98 34.34
C ARG A 855 41.34 6.74 32.88
N LEU A 856 41.66 7.65 31.96
CA LEU A 856 41.44 7.46 30.52
C LEU A 856 42.18 6.22 30.02
N VAL A 857 43.49 6.09 30.33
CA VAL A 857 44.28 4.92 29.93
C VAL A 857 43.72 3.65 30.54
N LYS A 858 43.37 3.65 31.83
CA LYS A 858 42.79 2.49 32.52
C LYS A 858 41.51 1.97 31.86
N LEU A 859 40.70 2.86 31.27
CA LEU A 859 39.40 2.52 30.67
C LEU A 859 39.44 2.37 29.14
N MET A 860 40.49 2.84 28.47
CA MET A 860 40.59 2.86 27.01
C MET A 860 41.74 2.01 26.45
N TYR A 861 42.67 1.56 27.29
CA TYR A 861 43.83 0.74 26.92
C TYR A 861 43.77 -0.64 27.57
N VAL A 862 43.82 -1.69 26.75
CA VAL A 862 43.77 -3.10 27.17
C VAL A 862 45.19 -3.57 27.48
N THR A 863 45.60 -3.44 28.74
CA THR A 863 47.00 -3.61 29.17
C THR A 863 47.60 -4.98 28.84
N HIS A 864 46.87 -6.07 29.06
CA HIS A 864 47.39 -7.44 28.80
C HIS A 864 47.55 -7.75 27.31
N GLN A 865 46.88 -7.01 26.44
CA GLN A 865 46.98 -7.12 24.98
C GLN A 865 47.83 -6.02 24.36
N LYS A 866 48.27 -5.04 25.15
CA LYS A 866 49.03 -3.86 24.70
C LYS A 866 48.39 -3.14 23.51
N ARG A 867 47.07 -2.92 23.56
CA ARG A 867 46.33 -2.20 22.52
C ARG A 867 45.35 -1.19 23.09
N TRP A 868 45.05 -0.17 22.30
CA TRP A 868 43.88 0.66 22.52
C TRP A 868 42.61 -0.05 22.06
N ILE A 869 41.48 0.22 22.72
CA ILE A 869 40.17 -0.25 22.26
C ILE A 869 39.90 0.24 20.83
N ASP A 870 40.26 1.50 20.55
CA ASP A 870 40.14 2.12 19.24
C ASP A 870 41.20 3.23 19.06
N PRO A 871 41.82 3.40 17.88
CA PRO A 871 42.81 4.45 17.64
C PRO A 871 42.27 5.88 17.88
N THR A 872 40.97 6.10 17.71
CA THR A 872 40.34 7.41 17.98
C THR A 872 40.31 7.74 19.47
N LEU A 873 40.28 6.72 20.35
CA LEU A 873 40.37 6.90 21.81
C LEU A 873 41.82 7.20 22.24
N ARG A 874 42.83 6.60 21.59
CA ARG A 874 44.24 7.01 21.74
C ARG A 874 44.41 8.49 21.40
N ASN A 875 43.85 8.91 20.27
CA ASN A 875 43.92 10.30 19.82
C ASN A 875 43.21 11.25 20.79
N LEU A 876 42.08 10.84 21.41
CA LEU A 876 41.45 11.59 22.50
C LEU A 876 42.40 11.81 23.68
N VAL A 877 43.13 10.77 24.12
CA VAL A 877 44.13 10.92 25.19
C VAL A 877 45.25 11.86 24.76
N GLY A 878 45.70 11.78 23.51
CA GLY A 878 46.68 12.69 22.94
C GLY A 878 46.23 14.16 22.93
N ASP A 879 44.99 14.42 22.49
CA ASP A 879 44.38 15.76 22.52
C ASP A 879 44.27 16.28 23.97
N TRP A 880 43.87 15.41 24.91
CA TRP A 880 43.79 15.77 26.33
C TRP A 880 45.16 16.08 26.94
N LEU A 881 46.20 15.33 26.60
CA LEU A 881 47.58 15.62 27.00
C LEU A 881 48.04 16.97 26.45
N ARG A 882 47.77 17.28 25.18
CA ARG A 882 48.07 18.62 24.62
C ARG A 882 47.33 19.73 25.36
N ARG A 883 46.07 19.51 25.77
CA ARG A 883 45.35 20.47 26.58
C ARG A 883 46.01 20.72 27.95
N ILE A 884 46.54 19.67 28.57
CA ILE A 884 47.31 19.77 29.81
C ILE A 884 48.59 20.59 29.59
N GLU A 885 49.30 20.37 28.48
CA GLU A 885 50.47 21.17 28.12
C GLU A 885 50.13 22.65 27.95
N GLU A 886 49.05 22.97 27.24
CA GLU A 886 48.57 24.35 27.06
C GLU A 886 48.29 25.02 28.40
N ARG A 887 47.67 24.27 29.33
CA ARG A 887 47.27 24.80 30.65
C ARG A 887 48.46 25.03 31.58
N LEU A 888 49.40 24.09 31.61
CA LEU A 888 50.50 24.08 32.58
C LEU A 888 51.78 24.72 32.04
N SER A 889 51.83 25.09 30.76
CA SER A 889 52.97 25.80 30.19
C SER A 889 53.03 27.25 30.67
N VAL A 890 54.19 27.65 31.22
CA VAL A 890 54.48 29.03 31.63
C VAL A 890 54.47 29.99 30.43
N VAL A 891 53.60 30.99 30.47
CA VAL A 891 53.34 31.97 29.38
C VAL A 891 54.56 32.83 29.01
N ASN A 892 55.53 33.01 29.93
CA ASN A 892 56.70 33.88 29.75
C ASN A 892 58.02 33.14 29.45
N GLY A 893 57.97 31.91 28.92
CA GLY A 893 59.15 31.11 28.55
C GLY A 893 59.45 31.09 27.04
N PRO A 894 60.58 30.49 26.59
CA PRO A 894 60.84 30.24 25.18
C PRO A 894 59.77 29.33 24.57
N ALA A 895 59.54 29.43 23.25
CA ALA A 895 58.56 28.62 22.52
C ALA A 895 58.76 27.13 22.83
N LYS A 896 57.79 26.51 23.48
CA LYS A 896 57.84 25.10 23.88
C LYS A 896 57.21 24.24 22.78
N ILE A 897 58.00 23.31 22.27
CA ILE A 897 57.51 22.23 21.42
C ILE A 897 56.72 21.27 22.33
N SER A 898 55.52 20.85 21.89
CA SER A 898 54.67 19.86 22.56
C SER A 898 55.48 18.60 22.88
N GLU A 899 55.29 18.02 24.06
CA GLU A 899 55.88 16.73 24.39
C GLU A 899 55.27 15.63 23.52
N ILE A 900 54.01 15.77 23.10
CA ILE A 900 53.31 14.84 22.20
C ILE A 900 53.40 15.32 20.74
N GLN A 901 54.45 14.89 20.02
CA GLN A 901 54.64 15.21 18.60
C GLN A 901 53.73 14.39 17.69
N SER A 902 53.60 13.09 17.97
CA SER A 902 52.70 12.17 17.28
C SER A 902 51.90 11.33 18.26
N TYR A 903 50.64 11.04 17.94
CA TYR A 903 49.82 10.14 18.74
C TYR A 903 50.28 8.67 18.67
N SER A 904 51.12 8.29 17.70
CA SER A 904 51.78 6.98 17.69
C SER A 904 52.72 6.77 18.89
N GLU A 905 53.20 7.86 19.52
CA GLU A 905 53.99 7.76 20.76
C GLU A 905 53.16 7.24 21.95
N LEU A 906 51.84 7.17 21.81
CA LEU A 906 50.91 6.63 22.80
C LEU A 906 50.49 5.19 22.50
N ASP A 907 51.04 4.53 21.47
CA ASP A 907 50.71 3.12 21.18
C ASP A 907 51.04 2.19 22.37
N ASP A 908 52.13 2.49 23.08
CA ASP A 908 52.36 2.09 24.48
C ASP A 908 52.40 3.36 25.35
N PRO A 909 51.33 3.68 26.09
CA PRO A 909 51.21 4.98 26.74
C PRO A 909 52.16 5.13 27.93
N PHE A 910 52.53 4.07 28.63
CA PHE A 910 53.18 4.17 29.94
C PHE A 910 54.55 4.89 29.90
N PRO A 911 55.50 4.53 29.00
CA PRO A 911 56.79 5.21 28.94
C PRO A 911 56.68 6.70 28.59
N LYS A 912 55.74 7.03 27.70
CA LYS A 912 55.54 8.42 27.27
C LYS A 912 54.88 9.25 28.36
N LEU A 913 53.92 8.67 29.10
CA LEU A 913 53.30 9.33 30.23
C LEU A 913 54.28 9.61 31.38
N GLU A 914 55.23 8.72 31.65
CA GLU A 914 56.30 8.98 32.63
C GLU A 914 57.12 10.21 32.24
N THR A 915 57.52 10.30 30.96
CA THR A 915 58.27 11.44 30.42
C THR A 915 57.43 12.73 30.48
N PHE A 916 56.15 12.64 30.14
CA PHE A 916 55.21 13.76 30.14
C PHE A 916 55.01 14.33 31.55
N PHE A 917 54.71 13.50 32.55
CA PHE A 917 54.48 13.97 33.92
C PHE A 917 55.75 14.40 34.64
N ALA A 918 56.93 13.87 34.25
CA ALA A 918 58.20 14.40 34.72
C ALA A 918 58.44 15.85 34.24
N ARG A 919 57.92 16.20 33.05
CA ARG A 919 58.02 17.54 32.46
C ARG A 919 56.97 18.52 33.01
N TYR A 920 55.80 18.03 33.39
CA TYR A 920 54.68 18.81 33.94
C TYR A 920 54.25 18.28 35.32
N PRO A 921 55.11 18.38 36.36
CA PRO A 921 54.83 17.81 37.67
C PRO A 921 53.59 18.42 38.36
N GLU A 922 53.21 19.65 38.01
CA GLU A 922 52.01 20.33 38.53
C GLU A 922 50.72 19.55 38.20
N ALA A 923 50.71 18.76 37.13
CA ALA A 923 49.58 17.92 36.73
C ALA A 923 49.14 16.91 37.82
N SER A 924 50.05 16.56 38.73
CA SER A 924 49.81 15.65 39.87
C SER A 924 49.10 16.31 41.06
N THR A 925 49.04 17.64 41.10
CA THR A 925 48.52 18.41 42.24
C THR A 925 47.40 19.35 41.86
N GLN A 926 47.39 19.84 40.62
CA GLN A 926 46.40 20.80 40.15
C GLN A 926 45.13 20.09 39.67
N ILE A 927 44.00 20.48 40.25
CA ILE A 927 42.67 20.04 39.83
C ILE A 927 42.24 20.68 38.51
N LEU A 928 41.27 20.07 37.83
CA LEU A 928 40.77 20.56 36.55
C LEU A 928 40.16 21.96 36.68
N ALA A 929 40.51 22.84 35.75
CA ALA A 929 39.85 24.13 35.59
C ALA A 929 38.46 23.94 34.97
N SER A 930 37.50 24.81 35.29
CA SER A 930 36.13 24.73 34.77
C SER A 930 36.06 24.71 33.25
N GLU A 931 36.93 25.47 32.56
CA GLU A 931 37.00 25.47 31.10
C GLU A 931 37.51 24.14 30.54
N ASP A 932 38.36 23.44 31.28
CA ASP A 932 38.93 22.16 30.86
C ASP A 932 37.99 20.99 31.13
N ILE A 933 37.14 21.09 32.16
CA ILE A 933 35.99 20.19 32.34
C ILE A 933 35.05 20.30 31.12
N ALA A 934 34.70 21.51 30.71
CA ALA A 934 33.86 21.73 29.53
C ALA A 934 34.52 21.18 28.26
N TYR A 935 35.83 21.40 28.08
CA TYR A 935 36.59 20.83 26.97
C TYR A 935 36.60 19.30 26.99
N PHE A 936 36.84 18.67 28.15
CA PHE A 936 36.84 17.22 28.31
C PHE A 936 35.49 16.59 27.94
N LEU A 937 34.39 17.21 28.36
CA LEU A 937 33.05 16.76 28.02
C LEU A 937 32.78 16.90 26.52
N ALA A 938 33.18 18.01 25.90
CA ALA A 938 33.07 18.21 24.45
C ALA A 938 33.90 17.18 23.66
N LEU A 939 35.13 16.92 24.11
CA LEU A 939 36.03 15.92 23.52
C LEU A 939 35.44 14.50 23.62
N SER A 940 34.75 14.20 24.72
CA SER A 940 34.06 12.92 24.95
C SER A 940 32.81 12.70 24.07
N GLN A 941 32.28 13.76 23.44
CA GLN A 941 31.13 13.71 22.53
C GLN A 941 31.48 13.91 21.05
N ARG A 942 32.76 14.09 20.71
CA ARG A 942 33.22 14.45 19.37
C ARG A 942 32.72 13.46 18.30
N PRO A 943 32.02 13.93 17.23
CA PRO A 943 31.66 13.09 16.09
C PRO A 943 32.89 12.53 15.37
N GLY A 944 32.77 11.35 14.74
CA GLY A 944 33.89 10.69 14.05
C GLY A 944 34.85 9.93 14.97
N GLN A 945 34.54 9.83 16.26
CA GLN A 945 35.30 9.10 17.27
C GLN A 945 34.43 7.98 17.87
N LYS A 946 35.06 6.87 18.29
CA LYS A 946 34.37 5.85 19.08
C LYS A 946 33.84 6.48 20.38
N PRO A 947 32.56 6.27 20.76
CA PRO A 947 32.03 6.77 22.02
C PRO A 947 32.85 6.28 23.22
N VAL A 948 33.06 7.16 24.19
CA VAL A 948 33.86 6.83 25.37
C VAL A 948 33.21 5.69 26.18
N PRO A 949 33.99 4.73 26.71
CA PRO A 949 33.46 3.56 27.41
C PRO A 949 33.12 3.85 28.89
N PHE A 950 32.71 5.08 29.23
CA PHE A 950 32.39 5.51 30.59
C PHE A 950 31.34 6.62 30.62
N ILE A 951 30.85 6.93 31.82
CA ILE A 951 29.93 8.05 32.07
C ILE A 951 30.73 9.21 32.69
N PRO A 952 30.93 10.33 31.97
CA PRO A 952 31.74 11.44 32.47
C PRO A 952 30.94 12.45 33.33
N VAL A 953 29.62 12.50 33.17
CA VAL A 953 28.74 13.45 33.88
C VAL A 953 27.32 12.90 33.98
N LEU A 954 26.58 13.29 35.03
CA LEU A 954 25.15 13.02 35.18
C LEU A 954 24.36 14.29 34.85
N ASP A 955 23.88 14.41 33.61
CA ASP A 955 23.16 15.57 33.10
C ASP A 955 21.86 15.18 32.36
N ALA A 956 21.22 16.13 31.69
CA ALA A 956 20.02 15.87 30.89
C ALA A 956 20.27 14.94 29.68
N GLN A 957 21.53 14.69 29.34
CA GLN A 957 22.00 13.82 28.25
C GLN A 957 22.40 12.43 28.76
N PHE A 958 22.24 12.13 30.05
CA PHE A 958 22.58 10.83 30.66
C PHE A 958 22.09 9.61 29.87
N GLY A 959 20.90 9.67 29.26
CA GLY A 959 20.39 8.58 28.41
C GLY A 959 21.28 8.26 27.21
N ILE A 960 21.88 9.28 26.58
CA ILE A 960 22.81 9.12 25.46
C ILE A 960 24.12 8.51 25.98
N TRP A 961 24.67 9.07 27.07
CA TRP A 961 25.88 8.55 27.70
C TRP A 961 25.76 7.08 28.07
N PHE A 962 24.61 6.71 28.63
CA PHE A 962 24.30 5.36 29.07
C PHE A 962 24.14 4.38 27.89
N LYS A 963 23.27 4.70 26.91
CA LYS A 963 22.79 3.73 25.91
C LYS A 963 23.63 3.64 24.62
N LYS A 964 24.34 4.71 24.23
CA LYS A 964 25.06 4.80 22.94
C LYS A 964 26.17 3.75 22.81
N ASP A 965 26.33 3.13 21.64
CA ASP A 965 27.41 2.16 21.35
C ASP A 965 27.58 1.07 22.43
N SER A 966 26.50 0.34 22.68
CA SER A 966 26.38 -0.56 23.84
C SER A 966 26.52 -2.05 23.53
N LEU A 967 26.83 -2.45 22.29
CA LEU A 967 26.79 -3.86 21.88
C LEU A 967 28.18 -4.50 21.69
N TRP A 968 29.21 -3.72 21.30
CA TRP A 968 30.53 -4.25 20.96
C TRP A 968 31.24 -4.94 22.14
N GLN A 969 30.89 -4.55 23.37
CA GLN A 969 31.45 -5.10 24.61
C GLN A 969 31.18 -6.61 24.77
N ALA A 970 30.14 -7.14 24.12
CA ALA A 970 29.84 -8.57 24.14
C ALA A 970 30.82 -9.40 23.28
N GLU A 971 31.48 -8.76 22.31
CA GLU A 971 32.48 -9.38 21.43
C GLU A 971 33.91 -9.13 21.92
N ASP A 972 34.17 -8.00 22.58
CA ASP A 972 35.47 -7.64 23.16
C ASP A 972 35.41 -7.52 24.68
N ILE A 973 35.23 -8.64 25.38
CA ILE A 973 35.14 -8.66 26.85
C ILE A 973 36.44 -8.24 27.54
N ASP A 974 37.58 -8.40 26.86
CA ASP A 974 38.90 -8.01 27.37
C ASP A 974 39.00 -6.51 27.66
N ALA A 975 38.22 -5.69 26.95
CA ALA A 975 38.14 -4.24 27.13
C ALA A 975 37.15 -3.81 28.22
N VAL A 976 36.35 -4.73 28.76
CA VAL A 976 35.35 -4.44 29.80
C VAL A 976 36.01 -4.50 31.18
N VAL A 977 35.59 -3.61 32.08
CA VAL A 977 36.05 -3.60 33.47
C VAL A 977 35.87 -4.98 34.11
N ASP A 978 36.95 -5.49 34.70
CA ASP A 978 37.04 -6.83 35.31
C ASP A 978 36.81 -8.01 34.33
N GLN A 979 36.76 -7.75 33.01
CA GLN A 979 36.41 -8.73 31.97
C GLN A 979 35.09 -9.47 32.26
N ASP A 980 34.16 -8.76 32.91
CA ASP A 980 32.98 -9.35 33.52
C ASP A 980 31.77 -9.37 32.56
N PRO A 981 31.33 -10.56 32.09
CA PRO A 981 30.24 -10.66 31.13
C PRO A 981 28.87 -10.32 31.75
N GLN A 982 28.74 -10.18 33.07
CA GLN A 982 27.51 -9.72 33.71
C GLN A 982 27.27 -8.21 33.57
N ARG A 983 28.24 -7.45 33.05
CA ARG A 983 28.12 -6.01 32.80
C ARG A 983 27.56 -5.67 31.42
N VAL A 984 27.70 -6.58 30.47
CA VAL A 984 27.53 -6.27 29.04
C VAL A 984 26.11 -6.52 28.54
N ALA A 985 25.76 -5.83 27.45
CA ALA A 985 24.52 -6.05 26.74
C ALA A 985 24.65 -7.18 25.70
N ILE A 986 23.81 -8.21 25.82
CA ILE A 986 23.83 -9.37 24.92
C ILE A 986 22.44 -9.51 24.30
N LEU A 987 22.31 -9.36 22.98
CA LEU A 987 21.03 -9.51 22.28
C LEU A 987 20.67 -10.99 22.18
N GLN A 988 19.51 -11.42 22.68
CA GLN A 988 19.05 -12.80 22.55
C GLN A 988 17.53 -12.87 22.55
N GLY A 989 16.97 -13.80 21.77
CA GLY A 989 15.53 -14.01 21.67
C GLY A 989 15.03 -14.96 22.75
N PRO A 990 13.91 -14.65 23.44
CA PRO A 990 13.39 -15.45 24.55
C PRO A 990 13.04 -16.89 24.18
N VAL A 991 12.59 -17.12 22.95
CA VAL A 991 12.27 -18.47 22.46
C VAL A 991 13.51 -19.15 21.90
N ALA A 992 14.23 -18.50 20.98
CA ALA A 992 15.35 -19.13 20.27
C ALA A 992 16.52 -19.54 21.18
N VAL A 993 16.74 -18.85 22.31
CA VAL A 993 17.86 -19.14 23.22
C VAL A 993 17.78 -20.54 23.82
N MET A 994 16.58 -21.15 23.90
CA MET A 994 16.42 -22.51 24.41
C MET A 994 17.16 -23.55 23.56
N HIS A 995 17.51 -23.25 22.30
CA HIS A 995 18.24 -24.14 21.41
C HIS A 995 19.76 -24.00 21.50
N SER A 996 20.27 -22.97 22.18
CA SER A 996 21.70 -22.74 22.37
C SER A 996 22.22 -23.61 23.52
N LYS A 997 22.77 -24.79 23.19
CA LYS A 997 23.18 -25.80 24.19
C LYS A 997 24.69 -25.95 24.39
N SER A 998 25.50 -25.50 23.44
CA SER A 998 26.95 -25.65 23.46
C SER A 998 27.62 -24.40 22.90
N THR A 999 28.84 -24.13 23.36
CA THR A 999 29.75 -23.11 22.81
C THR A 999 30.70 -23.67 21.76
N GLU A 1000 30.75 -25.00 21.63
CA GLU A 1000 31.74 -25.70 20.81
C GLU A 1000 31.24 -26.05 19.41
N GLU A 1001 29.93 -25.96 19.18
CA GLU A 1001 29.34 -26.24 17.87
C GLU A 1001 29.77 -25.19 16.86
N THR A 1002 30.29 -25.63 15.72
CA THR A 1002 30.55 -24.78 14.57
C THR A 1002 29.24 -24.35 13.90
N ALA A 1003 29.26 -23.23 13.19
CA ALA A 1003 28.11 -22.80 12.39
C ALA A 1003 27.68 -23.87 11.38
N GLY A 1004 28.64 -24.60 10.81
CA GLY A 1004 28.39 -25.72 9.89
C GLY A 1004 27.70 -26.91 10.56
N GLU A 1005 28.08 -27.28 11.78
CA GLU A 1005 27.41 -28.35 12.54
C GLU A 1005 25.97 -27.95 12.91
N ILE A 1006 25.74 -26.71 13.35
CA ILE A 1006 24.40 -26.22 13.68
C ILE A 1006 23.48 -26.27 12.46
N LEU A 1007 23.90 -25.66 11.35
CA LEU A 1007 23.09 -25.57 10.14
C LEU A 1007 22.92 -26.93 9.48
N GLY A 1008 24.00 -27.72 9.36
CA GLY A 1008 23.97 -29.05 8.78
C GLY A 1008 23.15 -30.05 9.60
N GLY A 1009 23.13 -29.92 10.93
CA GLY A 1009 22.27 -30.70 11.80
C GLY A 1009 20.79 -30.41 11.59
N ILE A 1010 20.42 -29.13 11.47
CA ILE A 1010 19.05 -28.71 11.18
C ILE A 1010 18.63 -29.19 9.79
N GLU A 1011 19.47 -28.97 8.77
CA GLU A 1011 19.24 -29.42 7.40
C GLU A 1011 19.03 -30.94 7.34
N SER A 1012 19.94 -31.72 7.91
CA SER A 1012 19.86 -33.18 7.93
C SER A 1012 18.59 -33.68 8.62
N GLY A 1013 18.18 -33.01 9.70
CA GLY A 1013 16.94 -33.32 10.41
C GLY A 1013 15.69 -33.03 9.57
N ILE A 1014 15.68 -31.93 8.81
CA ILE A 1014 14.60 -31.59 7.88
C ILE A 1014 14.55 -32.60 6.72
N VAL A 1015 15.70 -32.88 6.09
CA VAL A 1015 15.81 -33.84 4.97
C VAL A 1015 15.33 -35.23 5.39
N SER A 1016 15.73 -35.69 6.58
CA SER A 1016 15.32 -37.01 7.09
C SER A 1016 13.80 -37.12 7.27
N ARG A 1017 13.16 -36.04 7.74
CA ARG A 1017 11.69 -35.99 7.92
C ARG A 1017 10.97 -35.92 6.57
N LEU A 1018 11.43 -35.06 5.67
CA LEU A 1018 10.86 -34.92 4.34
C LEU A 1018 10.96 -36.24 3.55
N LEU A 1019 12.09 -36.95 3.66
CA LEU A 1019 12.27 -38.25 3.03
C LEU A 1019 11.29 -39.29 3.58
N ALA A 1020 11.04 -39.29 4.89
CA ALA A 1020 10.08 -40.19 5.51
C ALA A 1020 8.64 -39.87 5.10
N ASP A 1021 8.27 -38.59 5.07
CA ASP A 1021 6.89 -38.15 4.83
C ASP A 1021 6.48 -38.20 3.35
N GLU A 1022 7.38 -37.84 2.42
CA GLU A 1022 7.05 -37.69 0.98
C GLU A 1022 7.63 -38.80 0.09
N TYR A 1023 8.62 -39.55 0.58
CA TYR A 1023 9.36 -40.55 -0.23
C TYR A 1023 9.47 -41.92 0.44
N GLU A 1024 8.67 -42.20 1.47
CA GLU A 1024 8.64 -43.48 2.21
C GLU A 1024 10.02 -43.91 2.77
N GLY A 1025 10.94 -42.96 2.95
CA GLY A 1025 12.32 -43.23 3.36
C GLY A 1025 13.26 -43.66 2.23
N ASP A 1026 12.82 -43.71 0.98
CA ASP A 1026 13.61 -44.14 -0.18
C ASP A 1026 14.20 -42.96 -0.96
N SER A 1027 15.51 -42.72 -0.79
CA SER A 1027 16.22 -41.65 -1.49
C SER A 1027 16.29 -41.82 -3.01
N SER A 1028 16.05 -43.02 -3.54
CA SER A 1028 16.07 -43.26 -4.99
C SER A 1028 14.88 -42.66 -5.72
N LEU A 1029 13.82 -42.32 -4.98
CA LEU A 1029 12.63 -41.64 -5.49
C LEU A 1029 12.81 -40.11 -5.59
N VAL A 1030 13.86 -39.56 -4.99
CA VAL A 1030 14.16 -38.13 -5.04
C VAL A 1030 14.65 -37.74 -6.44
N PRO A 1031 13.99 -36.79 -7.14
CA PRO A 1031 14.39 -36.38 -8.48
C PRO A 1031 15.81 -35.80 -8.52
N SER A 1032 16.62 -36.21 -9.49
CA SER A 1032 17.98 -35.69 -9.69
C SER A 1032 18.04 -34.64 -10.82
N GLN A 1033 18.81 -33.57 -10.62
CA GLN A 1033 19.14 -32.56 -11.64
C GLN A 1033 20.64 -32.20 -11.57
N ASP A 1034 21.24 -31.76 -12.68
CA ASP A 1034 22.66 -31.38 -12.74
C ASP A 1034 23.01 -30.23 -11.78
N TYR A 1035 22.11 -29.26 -11.62
CA TYR A 1035 22.21 -28.18 -10.63
C TYR A 1035 20.83 -27.65 -10.26
N MET A 1036 20.68 -27.12 -9.04
CA MET A 1036 19.44 -26.49 -8.61
C MET A 1036 19.31 -25.08 -9.19
N CYS A 1037 18.18 -24.78 -9.82
CA CYS A 1037 17.87 -23.44 -10.30
C CYS A 1037 16.38 -23.14 -10.21
N ARG A 1038 16.03 -21.85 -10.23
CA ARG A 1038 14.63 -21.44 -10.39
C ARG A 1038 14.18 -21.93 -11.76
N GLU A 1039 13.07 -22.68 -11.81
CA GLU A 1039 12.50 -23.13 -13.08
C GLU A 1039 12.25 -21.90 -13.98
N GLY A 1040 13.03 -21.80 -15.06
CA GLY A 1040 12.84 -20.76 -16.07
C GLY A 1040 11.71 -21.13 -17.02
N VAL A 1041 11.34 -20.20 -17.90
CA VAL A 1041 10.39 -20.46 -19.00
C VAL A 1041 10.84 -21.73 -19.74
N LYS A 1042 9.97 -22.74 -19.79
CA LYS A 1042 10.14 -23.94 -20.60
C LYS A 1042 9.41 -23.68 -21.91
N ILE A 1043 10.06 -23.92 -23.05
CA ILE A 1043 9.46 -23.77 -24.38
C ILE A 1043 9.71 -25.06 -25.14
N GLU A 1044 8.67 -25.84 -25.30
CA GLU A 1044 8.72 -27.19 -25.85
C GLU A 1044 7.61 -27.41 -26.87
N GLY A 1045 7.80 -28.41 -27.73
CA GLY A 1045 6.80 -28.84 -28.72
C GLY A 1045 6.23 -27.70 -29.55
N GLU A 1046 4.90 -27.62 -29.60
CA GLU A 1046 4.16 -26.65 -30.41
C GLU A 1046 4.42 -25.18 -30.04
N GLU A 1047 4.73 -24.89 -28.77
CA GLU A 1047 4.97 -23.51 -28.34
C GLU A 1047 6.28 -22.97 -28.93
N LYS A 1048 7.30 -23.82 -28.98
CA LYS A 1048 8.56 -23.54 -29.67
C LYS A 1048 8.31 -23.25 -31.15
N GLU A 1049 7.52 -24.09 -31.80
CA GLU A 1049 7.20 -23.94 -33.23
C GLU A 1049 6.43 -22.65 -33.51
N ARG A 1050 5.40 -22.33 -32.72
CA ARG A 1050 4.64 -21.08 -32.82
C ARG A 1050 5.51 -19.84 -32.64
N MET A 1051 6.41 -19.85 -31.64
CA MET A 1051 7.35 -18.74 -31.42
C MET A 1051 8.29 -18.56 -32.61
N LEU A 1052 8.87 -19.65 -33.14
CA LEU A 1052 9.77 -19.59 -34.29
C LEU A 1052 9.05 -19.10 -35.56
N GLU A 1053 7.82 -19.57 -35.79
CA GLU A 1053 7.00 -19.17 -36.93
C GLU A 1053 6.58 -17.69 -36.84
N GLY A 1054 6.09 -17.24 -35.69
CA GLY A 1054 5.74 -15.83 -35.45
C GLY A 1054 6.94 -14.88 -35.60
N ALA A 1055 8.12 -15.34 -35.15
CA ALA A 1055 9.39 -14.64 -35.35
C ALA A 1055 9.93 -14.75 -36.79
N ARG A 1056 9.34 -15.58 -37.66
CA ARG A 1056 9.81 -15.90 -39.03
C ARG A 1056 11.25 -16.43 -39.04
N ILE A 1057 11.63 -17.20 -38.02
CA ILE A 1057 12.92 -17.88 -37.92
C ILE A 1057 12.84 -19.20 -38.68
N LYS A 1058 13.74 -19.43 -39.63
CA LYS A 1058 13.78 -20.72 -40.34
C LYS A 1058 14.47 -21.75 -39.45
N TYR A 1059 13.72 -22.77 -39.05
CA TYR A 1059 14.19 -23.84 -38.18
C TYR A 1059 14.30 -25.16 -38.95
N ARG A 1060 15.43 -25.86 -38.80
CA ARG A 1060 15.71 -27.14 -39.46
C ARG A 1060 16.40 -28.09 -38.48
N VAL A 1061 16.02 -29.36 -38.51
CA VAL A 1061 16.65 -30.43 -37.71
C VAL A 1061 17.14 -31.52 -38.64
N SER A 1062 18.37 -31.98 -38.43
CA SER A 1062 18.98 -33.08 -39.20
C SER A 1062 19.90 -33.94 -38.32
N PRO A 1063 20.04 -35.24 -38.58
CA PRO A 1063 21.06 -36.07 -37.91
C PRO A 1063 22.47 -35.50 -38.11
N SER A 1064 23.34 -35.64 -37.11
CA SER A 1064 24.74 -35.25 -37.21
C SER A 1064 25.48 -36.12 -38.24
N SER A 1065 26.41 -35.52 -39.00
CA SER A 1065 27.27 -36.25 -39.94
C SER A 1065 28.20 -37.24 -39.25
N ASP A 1066 28.51 -36.98 -37.97
CA ASP A 1066 29.58 -37.68 -37.24
C ASP A 1066 29.03 -38.87 -36.42
N ARG A 1067 27.79 -38.77 -35.94
CA ARG A 1067 27.09 -39.84 -35.21
C ARG A 1067 25.58 -39.81 -35.42
N ALA A 1068 24.99 -40.98 -35.68
CA ALA A 1068 23.55 -41.11 -35.97
C ALA A 1068 22.64 -40.87 -34.75
N ASP A 1069 23.17 -40.89 -33.54
CA ASP A 1069 22.45 -40.67 -32.27
C ASP A 1069 22.43 -39.19 -31.82
N GLN A 1070 22.93 -38.28 -32.66
CA GLN A 1070 22.98 -36.85 -32.39
C GLN A 1070 22.15 -36.06 -33.41
N MET A 1071 21.51 -34.99 -32.95
CA MET A 1071 20.70 -34.11 -33.79
C MET A 1071 21.32 -32.71 -33.87
N VAL A 1072 21.26 -32.11 -35.05
CA VAL A 1072 21.71 -30.73 -35.30
C VAL A 1072 20.48 -29.87 -35.56
N HIS A 1073 20.24 -28.93 -34.65
CA HIS A 1073 19.19 -27.92 -34.74
C HIS A 1073 19.76 -26.63 -35.31
N VAL A 1074 19.24 -26.16 -36.44
CA VAL A 1074 19.71 -24.94 -37.14
C VAL A 1074 18.60 -23.89 -37.14
N TYR A 1075 18.93 -22.70 -36.68
CA TYR A 1075 18.05 -21.52 -36.62
C TYR A 1075 18.66 -20.39 -37.47
N ASP A 1076 17.93 -19.92 -38.49
CA ASP A 1076 18.30 -18.74 -39.28
C ASP A 1076 17.37 -17.56 -38.95
N ILE A 1077 17.93 -16.50 -38.35
CA ILE A 1077 17.19 -15.33 -37.86
C ILE A 1077 17.20 -14.22 -38.91
N ASP A 1078 16.27 -14.31 -39.87
CA ASP A 1078 16.04 -13.26 -40.88
C ASP A 1078 14.76 -12.44 -40.61
N GLY A 1079 13.98 -12.85 -39.60
CA GLY A 1079 12.68 -12.27 -39.23
C GLY A 1079 12.71 -11.32 -38.03
N HIS A 1080 11.63 -11.30 -37.25
CA HIS A 1080 11.55 -10.52 -36.01
C HIS A 1080 12.36 -11.20 -34.91
N LEU A 1081 12.91 -10.41 -33.98
CA LEU A 1081 13.67 -10.97 -32.86
C LEU A 1081 12.72 -11.49 -31.76
N PRO A 1082 12.84 -12.75 -31.34
CA PRO A 1082 12.05 -13.29 -30.25
C PRO A 1082 12.45 -12.65 -28.91
N PRO A 1083 11.56 -12.66 -27.90
CA PRO A 1083 11.92 -12.23 -26.55
C PRO A 1083 13.16 -12.99 -26.04
N PRO A 1084 14.16 -12.31 -25.43
CA PRO A 1084 15.42 -12.95 -25.02
C PRO A 1084 15.24 -14.16 -24.11
N SER A 1085 14.29 -14.12 -23.17
CA SER A 1085 14.00 -15.23 -22.25
C SER A 1085 13.48 -16.47 -22.99
N GLN A 1086 12.59 -16.28 -23.95
CA GLN A 1086 12.03 -17.36 -24.78
C GLN A 1086 13.10 -17.93 -25.73
N TRP A 1087 13.94 -17.06 -26.29
CA TRP A 1087 15.07 -17.49 -27.12
C TRP A 1087 16.07 -18.34 -26.34
N ILE A 1088 16.46 -17.90 -25.15
CA ILE A 1088 17.37 -18.65 -24.27
C ILE A 1088 16.76 -20.00 -23.90
N ALA A 1089 15.47 -20.05 -23.55
CA ALA A 1089 14.76 -21.30 -23.27
C ALA A 1089 14.77 -22.26 -24.48
N CYS A 1090 14.51 -21.72 -25.68
CA CYS A 1090 14.50 -22.48 -26.93
C CYS A 1090 15.87 -23.12 -27.26
N LEU A 1091 16.97 -22.41 -26.97
CA LEU A 1091 18.34 -22.90 -27.18
C LEU A 1091 18.79 -23.89 -26.10
N ALA A 1092 18.43 -23.63 -24.85
CA ALA A 1092 18.83 -24.46 -23.71
C ALA A 1092 18.15 -25.83 -23.70
N GLY A 1093 16.91 -25.92 -24.18
CA GLY A 1093 16.15 -27.17 -24.24
C GLY A 1093 15.56 -27.60 -22.87
N THR A 1094 15.21 -28.89 -22.79
CA THR A 1094 14.46 -29.53 -21.70
C THR A 1094 15.29 -29.79 -20.42
N PRO A 1095 16.52 -30.34 -20.49
CA PRO A 1095 17.29 -30.63 -19.28
C PRO A 1095 17.97 -29.36 -18.74
N VAL A 1096 17.90 -29.20 -17.42
CA VAL A 1096 18.79 -28.27 -16.70
C VAL A 1096 20.22 -28.78 -16.85
N GLY A 1097 21.09 -28.01 -17.51
CA GLY A 1097 22.46 -28.42 -17.83
C GLY A 1097 23.40 -27.23 -18.09
N TRP A 1098 24.62 -27.50 -18.58
CA TRP A 1098 25.66 -26.46 -18.69
C TRP A 1098 25.24 -25.25 -19.56
N LEU A 1099 24.50 -25.47 -20.65
CA LEU A 1099 24.07 -24.38 -21.55
C LEU A 1099 22.99 -23.52 -20.90
N SER A 1100 22.06 -24.12 -20.14
CA SER A 1100 21.06 -23.35 -19.39
C SER A 1100 21.71 -22.56 -18.26
N ALA A 1101 22.71 -23.12 -17.56
CA ALA A 1101 23.47 -22.41 -16.54
C ALA A 1101 24.20 -21.21 -17.14
N LEU A 1102 24.88 -21.43 -18.27
CA LEU A 1102 25.66 -20.42 -18.97
C LEU A 1102 24.78 -19.29 -19.52
N LEU A 1103 23.57 -19.57 -19.99
CA LEU A 1103 22.70 -18.53 -20.57
C LEU A 1103 21.84 -17.80 -19.54
N ARG A 1104 21.56 -18.42 -18.39
CA ARG A 1104 20.69 -17.84 -17.35
C ARG A 1104 21.47 -17.15 -16.24
N SER A 1105 22.75 -17.44 -16.06
CA SER A 1105 23.55 -16.78 -15.03
C SER A 1105 23.73 -15.29 -15.35
N ILE A 1106 23.51 -14.43 -14.37
CA ILE A 1106 23.74 -12.98 -14.50
C ILE A 1106 25.25 -12.68 -14.49
N SER A 1107 26.01 -13.45 -13.71
CA SER A 1107 27.46 -13.31 -13.55
C SER A 1107 28.21 -14.62 -13.76
N ILE A 1108 29.49 -14.51 -14.11
CA ILE A 1108 30.46 -15.61 -14.16
C ILE A 1108 31.51 -15.32 -13.10
N VAL A 1109 31.88 -16.34 -12.33
CA VAL A 1109 32.94 -16.22 -11.33
C VAL A 1109 34.30 -16.23 -12.04
N GLN A 1110 35.12 -15.20 -11.81
CA GLN A 1110 36.49 -15.08 -12.26
C GLN A 1110 37.41 -14.91 -11.04
N GLY A 1111 38.09 -15.98 -10.63
CA GLY A 1111 38.80 -15.97 -9.35
C GLY A 1111 37.82 -15.86 -8.18
N LEU A 1112 37.84 -14.74 -7.47
CA LEU A 1112 36.88 -14.41 -6.41
C LEU A 1112 35.80 -13.43 -6.87
N ASP A 1113 35.94 -12.87 -8.08
CA ASP A 1113 35.11 -11.77 -8.56
C ASP A 1113 33.91 -12.28 -9.38
N TYR A 1114 32.81 -11.55 -9.32
CA TYR A 1114 31.60 -11.76 -10.11
C TYR A 1114 31.59 -10.80 -11.29
N VAL A 1115 31.90 -11.30 -12.47
CA VAL A 1115 31.92 -10.51 -13.71
C VAL A 1115 30.63 -10.74 -14.50
N ASP A 1116 30.11 -9.71 -15.16
CA ASP A 1116 28.91 -9.82 -15.96
C ASP A 1116 29.03 -10.89 -17.05
N ASN A 1117 27.96 -11.68 -17.19
CA ASN A 1117 27.91 -12.73 -18.18
C ASN A 1117 27.74 -12.17 -19.61
N SER A 1118 28.88 -11.86 -20.23
CA SER A 1118 28.90 -11.38 -21.62
C SER A 1118 28.54 -12.47 -22.64
N ILE A 1119 28.60 -13.76 -22.27
CA ILE A 1119 28.32 -14.88 -23.17
C ILE A 1119 26.82 -14.93 -23.51
N ALA A 1120 25.94 -14.69 -22.53
CA ALA A 1120 24.51 -14.56 -22.78
C ALA A 1120 24.19 -13.45 -23.81
N ARG A 1121 24.94 -12.33 -23.78
CA ARG A 1121 24.80 -11.24 -24.78
C ARG A 1121 25.27 -11.63 -26.18
N VAL A 1122 26.27 -12.50 -26.30
CA VAL A 1122 26.73 -13.04 -27.59
C VAL A 1122 25.66 -13.92 -28.23
N LEU A 1123 24.98 -14.73 -27.40
CA LEU A 1123 23.94 -15.67 -27.81
C LEU A 1123 22.53 -15.08 -27.89
N ALA A 1124 22.36 -13.80 -27.51
CA ALA A 1124 21.11 -13.06 -27.70
C ALA A 1124 20.74 -13.00 -29.19
N PRO A 1125 19.43 -13.05 -29.53
CA PRO A 1125 19.00 -13.13 -30.92
C PRO A 1125 19.30 -11.82 -31.65
N LYS A 1126 19.94 -11.90 -32.82
CA LYS A 1126 20.27 -10.76 -33.69
C LYS A 1126 19.83 -11.03 -35.13
N HIS A 1127 19.55 -9.96 -35.88
CA HIS A 1127 19.25 -10.09 -37.31
C HIS A 1127 20.46 -10.66 -38.07
N HIS A 1128 20.18 -11.52 -39.04
CA HIS A 1128 21.16 -12.22 -39.88
C HIS A 1128 22.13 -13.12 -39.10
N GLN A 1129 21.69 -13.60 -37.93
CA GLN A 1129 22.41 -14.58 -37.12
C GLN A 1129 21.93 -15.99 -37.47
N ARG A 1130 22.86 -16.94 -37.56
CA ARG A 1130 22.59 -18.38 -37.61
C ARG A 1130 23.10 -19.02 -36.33
N VAL A 1131 22.24 -19.78 -35.66
CA VAL A 1131 22.61 -20.58 -34.48
C VAL A 1131 22.44 -22.06 -34.78
N MET A 1132 23.43 -22.87 -34.41
CA MET A 1132 23.40 -24.32 -34.52
C MET A 1132 23.60 -24.95 -33.15
N VAL A 1133 22.66 -25.77 -32.70
CA VAL A 1133 22.74 -26.53 -31.44
C VAL A 1133 22.81 -28.01 -31.76
N LEU A 1134 23.91 -28.66 -31.35
CA LEU A 1134 24.09 -30.11 -31.42
C LEU A 1134 23.56 -30.72 -30.11
N THR A 1135 22.70 -31.72 -30.19
CA THR A 1135 22.11 -32.42 -29.04
C THR A 1135 22.36 -33.92 -29.08
N ASP A 1136 22.32 -34.56 -27.90
CA ASP A 1136 22.29 -36.02 -27.78
C ASP A 1136 20.89 -36.61 -28.06
N LYS A 1137 20.74 -37.93 -27.88
CA LYS A 1137 19.48 -38.66 -28.09
C LYS A 1137 18.34 -38.21 -27.17
N ILE A 1138 18.65 -37.62 -26.01
CA ILE A 1138 17.68 -37.19 -24.99
C ILE A 1138 17.41 -35.67 -25.11
N GLY A 1139 18.13 -34.97 -26.00
CA GLY A 1139 17.94 -33.54 -26.27
C GLY A 1139 18.91 -32.64 -25.50
N THR A 1140 19.91 -33.18 -24.82
CA THR A 1140 20.89 -32.41 -24.05
C THR A 1140 21.87 -31.70 -24.98
N PRO A 1141 22.09 -30.38 -24.84
CA PRO A 1141 23.06 -29.65 -25.66
C PRO A 1141 24.50 -30.12 -25.46
N ILE A 1142 25.17 -30.47 -26.55
CA ILE A 1142 26.59 -30.88 -26.60
C ILE A 1142 27.47 -29.72 -27.08
N ASN A 1143 27.00 -28.97 -28.08
CA ASN A 1143 27.79 -27.91 -28.73
C ASN A 1143 26.86 -26.82 -29.31
N VAL A 1144 27.28 -25.56 -29.22
CA VAL A 1144 26.58 -24.42 -29.83
C VAL A 1144 27.53 -23.66 -30.75
N LYS A 1145 27.14 -23.46 -32.00
CA LYS A 1145 27.87 -22.63 -32.97
C LYS A 1145 27.01 -21.46 -33.42
N VAL A 1146 27.60 -20.27 -33.46
CA VAL A 1146 26.93 -19.03 -33.86
C VAL A 1146 27.68 -18.41 -35.03
N PHE A 1147 26.95 -17.96 -36.04
CA PHE A 1147 27.50 -17.32 -37.23
C PHE A 1147 26.73 -16.01 -37.52
N GLY A 1148 27.41 -14.96 -37.96
CA GLY A 1148 26.78 -13.67 -38.29
C GLY A 1148 26.39 -12.82 -37.07
N GLY A 1149 25.58 -11.77 -37.27
CA GLY A 1149 25.11 -10.88 -36.19
C GLY A 1149 26.12 -9.81 -35.72
N LEU A 1150 27.04 -9.37 -36.59
CA LEU A 1150 27.93 -8.24 -36.28
C LEU A 1150 27.13 -6.92 -36.20
N PRO A 1151 27.48 -5.98 -35.30
CA PRO A 1151 27.00 -4.61 -35.40
C PRO A 1151 27.38 -4.06 -36.78
N SER A 1152 26.56 -3.20 -37.38
CA SER A 1152 27.08 -2.36 -38.48
C SER A 1152 28.19 -1.49 -37.90
N LEU A 1153 29.44 -1.93 -38.03
CA LEU A 1153 30.61 -1.09 -37.78
C LEU A 1153 30.55 0.02 -38.81
N ALA A 1154 30.03 1.18 -38.41
CA ALA A 1154 30.25 2.42 -39.13
C ALA A 1154 31.77 2.63 -39.20
N HIS A 1155 32.29 2.57 -40.43
CA HIS A 1155 33.62 2.96 -40.89
C HIS A 1155 34.61 3.46 -39.83
N ARG A 1156 35.56 2.62 -39.42
CA ARG A 1156 36.96 3.02 -39.19
C ARG A 1156 37.89 1.85 -39.50
N ASP A 1157 38.54 1.92 -40.66
CA ASP A 1157 39.78 1.20 -40.91
C ASP A 1157 40.84 1.70 -39.93
N LEU A 1158 41.19 0.89 -38.94
CA LEU A 1158 42.40 1.09 -38.14
C LEU A 1158 43.38 -0.05 -38.47
N PRO A 1159 44.46 0.21 -39.22
CA PRO A 1159 45.49 -0.78 -39.45
C PRO A 1159 46.30 -0.96 -38.17
N ILE A 1160 46.19 -2.15 -37.54
CA ILE A 1160 47.12 -2.57 -36.49
C ILE A 1160 48.20 -3.43 -37.17
N PRO A 1161 49.47 -2.99 -37.20
CA PRO A 1161 50.55 -3.79 -37.73
C PRO A 1161 50.88 -4.92 -36.75
N ILE A 1162 50.70 -6.16 -37.19
CA ILE A 1162 51.24 -7.34 -36.50
C ILE A 1162 52.70 -7.47 -36.94
N LYS A 1163 53.64 -7.29 -36.00
CA LYS A 1163 54.98 -7.87 -36.10
C LYS A 1163 55.03 -9.13 -35.23
N ALA A 1164 55.54 -10.20 -35.85
CA ALA A 1164 55.66 -11.56 -35.33
C ALA A 1164 56.45 -11.67 -34.03
#